data_AF-A0A1J0LPQ2-F1
#
_entry.id   AF-A0A1J0LPQ2-F1
#
_cell.length_a   1.000
_cell.length_b   1.000
_cell.length_c   1.000
_cell.angle_alpha   90.00
_cell.angle_beta   90.00
_cell.angle_gamma   90.00
#
_symmetry.space_group_name_H-M   'P 1'
#
loop_
_entity.id
_entity.type
_entity.pdbx_description
1 polymer ?
#
loop_
_entity_poly.entity_id
_entity_poly.type
_entity_poly.pdbx_seq_one_letter_code
_entity_poly.pdbx_strand_id
1 'polypeptide(L)'
;MTSKYNFYNNIIGWILFVITFIVYALTIEPNASYWDCGEYIAVSSNLEIAHSPGAALFQIIGAALSVFSFGDQTKLPMIINLMSALSSALTVLFLFWTITHLAKKIIQSTYKETLTQAQNIAIYGSGITGALAYAFSDSFWFSAVEGEVYAMGSLFTALLFWIILKWENDDSPRADRWLILISFVIGLGIGVHLLVLLVIPAIGLIYYFKKFKNNITLPHFIIANIIIAFIFGIIFKIIFPYTMKFFGMMEIFAVNTLGLPFNSGTFIAMILLVGSIVGGLYYSYKKGKYYLNTAILSITFMLIGFSCWLVIPIRANANPPINLNDPSDAIGMLDYFNREQYGDWPVLYGPSYAAYDYIQQGLEGQVDQGPIYEKDEKTGTYKEIGRKKEYKFKSEYNKLFPRMYTPSSKEHYEDFLGGQLPPGEMPSLIDEIAFFMNYQFGHMYLRYFLWNFAGRQNDIPSEGKISKGNWKSGIGFIDTMLLGDQDKLPRDLKNNKANNQYYFLPLIFGLIGLFFHIKTDPKRFYAILSIFLLTGLGILLYTNNKVFEPRERDYALVGSFYIFTIWIGLSVLALFEFIKKKQSVPVAIAATAIVAVAPILMGAQNWDDHDRSERYTAYAEANNYFDACKENSILVVYGDNDTYPLWSLQEVQGYRRDLKIINHLLLASDWHAQQAKRKTLDAEAVPSTLPLEDYGREMNDEFIIFNDPTIEPLTAKKAIEFIRDQKTGKYDQYLNNLKQTELQKMNDVVDFYIQLEGGMKAAIAEGGERASQAMQQLGDVQSRVKYFSRVRDDFKNLDLKKIAILPTPHIIIPVDKQKVLKNGIVSAKYADQIVDSITLNLPVSYEVSEEFIGASSLMKNDIMMLDILATNDWNRSIYFGGGGASEAQSVLFLQDYLEYDGFVYQLVPIKTKKGRQGDYGMIDTNKLLSIYKNFKWGNLSNPDAYFDNTSRTRNLITFRNTATRLANQLVKEGRNKEAVEVLDTLMKNIPYGYYENFLTSFIVEGYLNAGAYQKAFDLIELYKNDLLRNYHYYLSLDPNQLATVSYDARRNGAETSTLLATLLKENKKLEASKLRTDSLTTESPKENIQLNNQEIENNQKKITAITQDIVIKIDGYAHNFLKEGFGNSLQSMDQLMPAYEAFFEAQDVYENLKRQGVSDDSIPADIATVMEQNYEGAEKFQQASQQVIRQLSSNGKATQFMMLAYPYEEIMEFKVQHKTDEGLEKDPIYQQMRTLLLVQNAMQE
;
A
#
# COMPACT_ATOMS: atom_id res chain seq x y z
N MET A 1 -53.13 10.21 18.64
CA MET A 1 -51.80 10.15 19.31
C MET A 1 -50.68 9.62 18.41
N THR A 2 -50.95 8.72 17.46
CA THR A 2 -49.98 8.23 16.44
C THR A 2 -49.35 9.35 15.59
N SER A 3 -50.06 10.45 15.32
CA SER A 3 -49.49 11.59 14.57
C SER A 3 -48.43 12.36 15.36
N LYS A 4 -48.55 12.48 16.69
CA LYS A 4 -47.57 13.19 17.53
C LYS A 4 -46.24 12.43 17.62
N TYR A 5 -46.27 11.11 17.84
CA TYR A 5 -45.04 10.30 17.82
C TYR A 5 -44.33 10.42 16.46
N ASN A 6 -45.05 10.19 15.36
CA ASN A 6 -44.48 10.24 14.02
C ASN A 6 -43.88 11.63 13.70
N PHE A 7 -44.54 12.70 14.15
CA PHE A 7 -44.04 14.06 14.00
C PHE A 7 -42.68 14.27 14.68
N TYR A 8 -42.57 13.96 15.97
CA TYR A 8 -41.31 14.11 16.71
C TYR A 8 -40.22 13.16 16.19
N ASN A 9 -40.56 11.91 15.91
CA ASN A 9 -39.63 10.93 15.33
C ASN A 9 -39.04 11.44 14.00
N ASN A 10 -39.86 12.00 13.12
CA ASN A 10 -39.37 12.52 11.85
C ASN A 10 -38.51 13.77 12.05
N ILE A 11 -38.92 14.71 12.89
CA ILE A 11 -38.16 15.94 13.15
C ILE A 11 -36.81 15.64 13.80
N ILE A 12 -36.75 14.78 14.81
CA ILE A 12 -35.49 14.42 15.47
C ILE A 12 -34.53 13.78 14.48
N GLY A 13 -35.01 12.88 13.62
CA GLY A 13 -34.19 12.32 12.55
C GLY A 13 -33.58 13.41 11.66
N TRP A 14 -34.39 14.35 11.17
CA TRP A 14 -33.91 15.46 10.35
C TRP A 14 -32.96 16.41 11.10
N ILE A 15 -33.17 16.63 12.39
CA ILE A 15 -32.24 17.40 13.23
C ILE A 15 -30.88 16.69 13.29
N LEU A 16 -30.86 15.36 13.52
CA LEU A 16 -29.62 14.60 13.53
C LEU A 16 -28.91 14.65 12.17
N PHE A 17 -29.66 14.55 11.07
CA PHE A 17 -29.14 14.76 9.72
C PHE A 17 -28.44 16.12 9.58
N VAL A 18 -29.08 17.21 10.01
CA VAL A 18 -28.49 18.56 9.92
C VAL A 18 -27.24 18.66 10.79
N ILE A 19 -27.27 18.15 12.02
CA ILE A 19 -26.12 18.17 12.94
C ILE A 19 -24.93 17.42 12.32
N THR A 20 -25.13 16.18 11.88
CA THR A 20 -24.03 15.38 11.34
C THR A 20 -23.54 15.91 10.00
N PHE A 21 -24.43 16.41 9.15
CA PHE A 21 -24.02 17.08 7.90
C PHE A 21 -23.15 18.31 8.17
N ILE A 22 -23.53 19.15 9.14
CA ILE A 22 -22.71 20.31 9.52
C ILE A 22 -21.35 19.86 10.04
N VAL A 23 -21.30 18.86 10.93
CA VAL A 23 -20.03 18.35 11.45
C VAL A 23 -19.13 17.86 10.31
N TYR A 24 -19.63 16.96 9.45
CA TYR A 24 -18.83 16.42 8.35
C TYR A 24 -18.42 17.49 7.35
N ALA A 25 -19.28 18.47 7.06
CA ALA A 25 -18.95 19.58 6.17
C ALA A 25 -17.89 20.53 6.76
N LEU A 26 -17.85 20.69 8.09
CA LEU A 26 -16.81 21.48 8.76
C LEU A 26 -15.46 20.77 8.79
N THR A 27 -15.46 19.44 8.85
CA THR A 27 -14.24 18.62 8.94
C THR A 27 -13.76 18.07 7.59
N ILE A 28 -14.36 18.51 6.48
CA ILE A 28 -14.14 17.92 5.15
C ILE A 28 -12.80 18.30 4.57
N GLU A 29 -12.19 17.39 3.80
CA GLU A 29 -11.00 17.74 3.03
C GLU A 29 -11.39 18.70 1.88
N PRO A 30 -10.75 19.87 1.70
CA PRO A 30 -11.19 20.85 0.71
C PRO A 30 -10.88 20.48 -0.75
N ASN A 31 -9.85 19.68 -0.98
CA ASN A 31 -9.38 19.27 -2.31
C ASN A 31 -9.38 17.73 -2.43
N ALA A 32 -8.67 17.18 -3.41
CA ALA A 32 -8.42 15.75 -3.50
C ALA A 32 -7.50 15.29 -2.35
N SER A 33 -7.90 14.19 -1.72
CA SER A 33 -7.07 13.42 -0.79
C SER A 33 -6.28 12.34 -1.55
N TYR A 34 -5.39 11.66 -0.84
CA TYR A 34 -4.70 10.46 -1.34
C TYR A 34 -5.67 9.31 -1.62
N TRP A 35 -5.17 8.27 -2.27
CA TRP A 35 -5.91 7.09 -2.72
C TRP A 35 -6.94 7.45 -3.80
N ASP A 36 -7.98 6.62 -3.93
CA ASP A 36 -8.95 6.65 -5.02
C ASP A 36 -9.79 7.94 -5.09
N CYS A 37 -9.78 8.77 -4.04
CA CYS A 37 -10.53 10.03 -3.98
C CYS A 37 -10.19 10.97 -5.16
N GLY A 38 -8.92 11.15 -5.52
CA GLY A 38 -8.53 12.01 -6.64
C GLY A 38 -9.10 11.53 -7.98
N GLU A 39 -9.14 10.21 -8.19
CA GLU A 39 -9.76 9.58 -9.36
C GLU A 39 -11.27 9.77 -9.32
N TYR A 40 -11.94 9.42 -8.21
CA TYR A 40 -13.39 9.55 -8.06
C TYR A 40 -13.88 10.99 -8.27
N ILE A 41 -13.11 11.98 -7.83
CA ILE A 41 -13.36 13.40 -8.10
C ILE A 41 -13.27 13.70 -9.61
N ALA A 42 -12.21 13.23 -10.29
CA ALA A 42 -12.02 13.43 -11.72
C ALA A 42 -13.12 12.78 -12.55
N VAL A 43 -13.33 11.47 -12.36
CA VAL A 43 -14.28 10.69 -13.14
C VAL A 43 -15.73 11.07 -12.86
N SER A 44 -16.06 11.58 -11.67
CA SER A 44 -17.41 12.07 -11.37
C SER A 44 -17.66 13.46 -11.96
N SER A 45 -16.66 14.34 -11.98
CA SER A 45 -16.82 15.70 -12.50
C SER A 45 -17.02 15.72 -14.02
N ASN A 46 -16.34 14.81 -14.73
CA ASN A 46 -16.32 14.78 -16.20
C ASN A 46 -17.06 13.56 -16.81
N LEU A 47 -17.69 12.72 -15.98
CA LEU A 47 -18.30 11.44 -16.37
C LEU A 47 -17.32 10.54 -17.14
N GLU A 48 -16.16 10.29 -16.54
CA GLU A 48 -15.11 9.42 -17.10
C GLU A 48 -15.19 8.01 -16.48
N ILE A 49 -14.25 7.11 -16.79
CA ILE A 49 -14.33 5.71 -16.36
C ILE A 49 -13.35 5.44 -15.21
N ALA A 50 -13.87 5.06 -14.05
CA ALA A 50 -13.10 4.71 -12.86
C ALA A 50 -12.51 3.29 -12.94
N HIS A 51 -11.69 2.91 -11.97
CA HIS A 51 -11.19 1.55 -11.82
C HIS A 51 -12.31 0.53 -11.62
N SER A 52 -12.09 -0.70 -12.11
CA SER A 52 -13.09 -1.78 -12.02
C SER A 52 -13.36 -2.25 -10.57
N PRO A 53 -14.63 -2.51 -10.20
CA PRO A 53 -15.81 -2.63 -11.04
C PRO A 53 -16.55 -1.30 -11.28
N GLY A 54 -15.97 -0.15 -10.93
CA GLY A 54 -16.59 1.16 -11.12
C GLY A 54 -17.72 1.48 -10.15
N ALA A 55 -18.21 2.72 -10.25
CA ALA A 55 -19.27 3.25 -9.40
C ALA A 55 -20.21 4.17 -10.21
N ALA A 56 -20.86 3.62 -11.23
CA ALA A 56 -21.67 4.36 -12.20
C ALA A 56 -22.68 5.34 -11.57
N LEU A 57 -23.40 4.92 -10.52
CA LEU A 57 -24.37 5.77 -9.85
C LEU A 57 -23.70 6.88 -9.04
N PHE A 58 -22.58 6.58 -8.38
CA PHE A 58 -21.78 7.59 -7.68
C PHE A 58 -21.33 8.69 -8.66
N GLN A 59 -20.81 8.29 -9.83
CA GLN A 59 -20.38 9.21 -10.88
C GLN A 59 -21.53 10.05 -11.43
N ILE A 60 -22.69 9.45 -11.72
CA ILE A 60 -23.87 10.17 -12.21
C ILE A 60 -24.35 11.21 -11.20
N ILE A 61 -24.39 10.86 -9.91
CA ILE A 61 -24.79 11.79 -8.85
C ILE A 61 -23.74 12.90 -8.70
N GLY A 62 -22.45 12.55 -8.69
CA GLY A 62 -21.37 13.53 -8.62
C GLY A 62 -21.41 14.52 -9.79
N ALA A 63 -21.61 14.04 -11.01
CA ALA A 63 -21.80 14.88 -12.19
C ALA A 63 -23.02 15.79 -12.07
N ALA A 64 -24.13 15.29 -11.52
CA ALA A 64 -25.32 16.12 -11.29
C ALA A 64 -25.08 17.20 -10.21
N LEU A 65 -24.35 16.87 -9.15
CA LEU A 65 -24.00 17.80 -8.07
C LEU A 65 -22.93 18.81 -8.49
N SER A 66 -22.10 18.49 -9.49
CA SER A 66 -21.08 19.40 -10.04
C SER A 66 -21.65 20.76 -10.48
N VAL A 67 -22.95 20.84 -10.81
CA VAL A 67 -23.66 22.08 -11.15
C VAL A 67 -23.61 23.11 -10.01
N PHE A 68 -23.50 22.65 -8.75
CA PHE A 68 -23.36 23.53 -7.58
C PHE A 68 -21.98 24.19 -7.47
N SER A 69 -21.06 23.92 -8.41
CA SER A 69 -19.83 24.71 -8.58
C SER A 69 -20.10 26.10 -9.14
N PHE A 70 -21.28 26.32 -9.73
CA PHE A 70 -21.65 27.56 -10.44
C PHE A 70 -20.61 27.97 -11.50
N GLY A 71 -19.99 26.97 -12.14
CA GLY A 71 -18.97 27.16 -13.18
C GLY A 71 -17.54 27.35 -12.66
N ASP A 72 -17.33 27.36 -11.34
CA ASP A 72 -16.00 27.44 -10.73
C ASP A 72 -15.42 26.05 -10.50
N GLN A 73 -14.56 25.64 -11.43
CA GLN A 73 -13.87 24.34 -11.42
C GLN A 73 -13.07 24.08 -10.13
N THR A 74 -12.58 25.13 -9.45
CA THR A 74 -11.81 24.98 -8.21
C THR A 74 -12.63 24.40 -7.06
N LYS A 75 -13.97 24.51 -7.11
CA LYS A 75 -14.90 24.02 -6.09
C LYS A 75 -15.34 22.57 -6.28
N LEU A 76 -15.07 21.97 -7.44
CA LEU A 76 -15.56 20.64 -7.78
C LEU A 76 -15.07 19.54 -6.81
N PRO A 77 -13.77 19.49 -6.40
CA PRO A 77 -13.33 18.53 -5.39
C PRO A 77 -14.14 18.58 -4.10
N MET A 78 -14.33 19.78 -3.55
CA MET A 78 -15.13 20.00 -2.34
C MET A 78 -16.58 19.54 -2.50
N ILE A 79 -17.19 19.74 -3.67
CA ILE A 79 -18.57 19.31 -3.95
C ILE A 79 -18.71 17.79 -3.94
N ILE A 80 -17.76 17.08 -4.54
CA ILE A 80 -17.75 15.62 -4.54
C ILE A 80 -17.49 15.09 -3.13
N ASN A 81 -16.57 15.70 -2.37
CA ASN A 81 -16.40 15.35 -0.96
C ASN A 81 -17.70 15.60 -0.18
N LEU A 82 -18.39 16.73 -0.39
CA LEU A 82 -19.67 17.04 0.25
C LEU A 82 -20.78 16.04 -0.08
N MET A 83 -20.70 15.35 -1.23
CA MET A 83 -21.60 14.24 -1.55
C MET A 83 -21.42 13.07 -0.60
N SER A 84 -20.19 12.75 -0.18
CA SER A 84 -19.92 11.76 0.86
C SER A 84 -20.47 12.21 2.21
N ALA A 85 -20.23 13.46 2.61
CA ALA A 85 -20.79 14.03 3.83
C ALA A 85 -22.33 13.96 3.86
N LEU A 86 -22.98 14.29 2.74
CA LEU A 86 -24.43 14.20 2.58
C LEU A 86 -24.92 12.75 2.68
N SER A 87 -24.25 11.83 1.99
CA SER A 87 -24.54 10.39 2.01
C SER A 87 -24.44 9.83 3.44
N SER A 88 -23.39 10.19 4.16
CA SER A 88 -23.15 9.77 5.53
C SER A 88 -24.17 10.37 6.50
N ALA A 89 -24.53 11.65 6.36
CA ALA A 89 -25.57 12.26 7.19
C ALA A 89 -26.96 11.61 6.97
N LEU A 90 -27.29 11.27 5.72
CA LEU A 90 -28.51 10.50 5.40
C LEU A 90 -28.45 9.08 5.96
N THR A 91 -27.28 8.45 6.02
CA THR A 91 -27.09 7.15 6.68
C THR A 91 -27.47 7.23 8.16
N VAL A 92 -27.01 8.28 8.88
CA VAL A 92 -27.36 8.53 10.29
C VAL A 92 -28.87 8.73 10.45
N LEU A 93 -29.53 9.45 9.53
CA LEU A 93 -30.99 9.62 9.52
C LEU A 93 -31.73 8.28 9.44
N PHE A 94 -31.36 7.41 8.49
CA PHE A 94 -32.00 6.11 8.31
C PHE A 94 -31.68 5.15 9.46
N LEU A 95 -30.48 5.24 10.05
CA LEU A 95 -30.11 4.50 11.25
C LEU A 95 -30.97 4.91 12.44
N PHE A 96 -31.16 6.22 12.67
CA PHE A 96 -32.05 6.73 13.71
C PHE A 96 -33.48 6.18 13.54
N TRP A 97 -34.03 6.21 12.33
CA TRP A 97 -35.37 5.66 12.06
C TRP A 97 -35.44 4.14 12.19
N THR A 98 -34.35 3.44 11.89
CA THR A 98 -34.21 2.00 12.12
C THR A 98 -34.26 1.70 13.61
N ILE A 99 -33.43 2.35 14.42
CA ILE A 99 -33.35 2.10 15.87
C ILE A 99 -34.67 2.45 16.55
N THR A 100 -35.26 3.61 16.25
CA THR A 100 -36.55 4.01 16.83
C THR A 100 -37.68 3.07 16.45
N HIS A 101 -37.68 2.53 15.22
CA HIS A 101 -38.62 1.49 14.82
C HIS A 101 -38.46 0.22 15.67
N LEU A 102 -37.24 -0.28 15.81
CA LEU A 102 -36.94 -1.50 16.58
C LEU A 102 -37.30 -1.33 18.05
N ALA A 103 -36.86 -0.22 18.65
CA ALA A 103 -37.16 0.16 20.03
C ALA A 103 -38.67 0.22 20.27
N LYS A 104 -39.43 0.85 19.36
CA LYS A 104 -40.89 0.91 19.42
C LYS A 104 -41.52 -0.48 19.36
N LYS A 105 -41.06 -1.37 18.48
CA LYS A 105 -41.57 -2.75 18.37
C LYS A 105 -41.38 -3.54 19.66
N ILE A 106 -40.21 -3.41 20.29
CA ILE A 106 -39.87 -4.08 21.56
C ILE A 106 -40.80 -3.62 22.70
N ILE A 107 -41.05 -2.32 22.80
CA ILE A 107 -41.95 -1.79 23.84
C ILE A 107 -43.40 -2.20 23.56
N GLN A 108 -43.86 -2.13 22.31
CA GLN A 108 -45.22 -2.51 21.95
C GLN A 108 -45.52 -4.00 22.18
N SER A 109 -44.56 -4.89 21.95
CA SER A 109 -44.72 -6.31 22.24
C SER A 109 -44.81 -6.60 23.75
N THR A 110 -44.13 -5.79 24.56
CA THR A 110 -44.06 -5.95 26.02
C THR A 110 -45.31 -5.41 26.74
N TYR A 111 -45.78 -4.22 26.37
CA TYR A 111 -46.80 -3.49 27.13
C TYR A 111 -48.21 -3.55 26.54
N LYS A 112 -48.40 -4.00 25.29
CA LYS A 112 -49.70 -4.16 24.59
C LYS A 112 -50.68 -2.97 24.67
N GLU A 113 -50.20 -1.77 25.01
CA GLU A 113 -51.00 -0.55 25.18
C GLU A 113 -50.43 0.65 24.40
N THR A 114 -51.15 1.77 24.41
CA THR A 114 -50.68 3.05 23.87
C THR A 114 -49.42 3.53 24.57
N LEU A 115 -48.38 3.86 23.79
CA LEU A 115 -47.08 4.31 24.30
C LEU A 115 -47.21 5.54 25.20
N THR A 116 -46.67 5.45 26.42
CA THR A 116 -46.56 6.57 27.35
C THR A 116 -45.54 7.60 26.87
N GLN A 117 -45.58 8.82 27.42
CA GLN A 117 -44.59 9.85 27.10
C GLN A 117 -43.16 9.41 27.48
N ALA A 118 -42.98 8.76 28.63
CA ALA A 118 -41.68 8.25 29.07
C ALA A 118 -41.10 7.21 28.10
N GLN A 119 -41.94 6.28 27.63
CA GLN A 119 -41.54 5.29 26.62
C GLN A 119 -41.17 5.94 25.29
N ASN A 120 -41.94 6.94 24.83
CA ASN A 120 -41.59 7.68 23.60
C ASN A 120 -40.23 8.37 23.74
N ILE A 121 -39.94 8.99 24.88
CA ILE A 121 -38.63 9.62 25.15
C ILE A 121 -37.51 8.58 25.15
N ALA A 122 -37.71 7.43 25.78
CA ALA A 122 -36.71 6.36 25.77
C ALA A 122 -36.46 5.81 24.35
N ILE A 123 -37.51 5.69 23.52
CA ILE A 123 -37.40 5.29 22.11
C ILE A 123 -36.58 6.33 21.32
N TYR A 124 -36.88 7.63 21.47
CA TYR A 124 -36.10 8.68 20.81
C TYR A 124 -34.64 8.69 21.31
N GLY A 125 -34.44 8.50 22.61
CA GLY A 125 -33.12 8.40 23.24
C GLY A 125 -32.30 7.26 22.64
N SER A 126 -32.89 6.07 22.48
CA SER A 126 -32.24 4.95 21.79
C SER A 126 -31.80 5.31 20.37
N GLY A 127 -32.68 5.98 19.62
CA GLY A 127 -32.35 6.43 18.27
C GLY A 127 -31.19 7.42 18.25
N ILE A 128 -31.25 8.44 19.11
CA ILE A 128 -30.23 9.51 19.18
C ILE A 128 -28.87 8.93 19.54
N THR A 129 -28.77 8.13 20.61
CA THR A 129 -27.49 7.65 21.10
C THR A 129 -26.83 6.64 20.14
N GLY A 130 -27.60 5.72 19.56
CA GLY A 130 -27.05 4.77 18.59
C GLY A 130 -26.67 5.44 17.26
N ALA A 131 -27.49 6.36 16.75
CA ALA A 131 -27.20 7.06 15.50
C ALA A 131 -25.96 7.98 15.62
N LEU A 132 -25.83 8.72 16.74
CA LEU A 132 -24.64 9.54 16.99
C LEU A 132 -23.40 8.70 17.29
N ALA A 133 -23.53 7.51 17.91
CA ALA A 133 -22.39 6.63 18.15
C ALA A 133 -21.79 6.14 16.83
N TYR A 134 -22.64 5.88 15.83
CA TYR A 134 -22.17 5.58 14.48
C TYR A 134 -21.59 6.81 13.78
N ALA A 135 -22.27 7.96 13.90
CA ALA A 135 -21.81 9.21 13.28
C ALA A 135 -20.38 9.57 13.69
N PHE A 136 -20.03 9.32 14.95
CA PHE A 136 -18.72 9.63 15.50
C PHE A 136 -17.80 8.41 15.65
N SER A 137 -18.12 7.28 15.02
CA SER A 137 -17.20 6.14 14.98
C SER A 137 -16.08 6.39 13.98
N ASP A 138 -14.84 6.10 14.39
CA ASP A 138 -13.59 6.38 13.67
C ASP A 138 -13.68 6.00 12.17
N SER A 139 -13.87 4.72 11.84
CA SER A 139 -13.86 4.26 10.45
C SER A 139 -14.99 4.87 9.59
N PHE A 140 -16.15 5.19 10.17
CA PHE A 140 -17.26 5.78 9.41
C PHE A 140 -17.07 7.28 9.16
N TRP A 141 -16.58 8.03 10.16
CA TRP A 141 -16.33 9.46 10.01
C TRP A 141 -15.22 9.69 8.98
N PHE A 142 -14.17 8.85 8.97
CA PHE A 142 -13.11 8.95 7.97
C PHE A 142 -13.66 8.89 6.53
N SER A 143 -14.61 7.98 6.27
CA SER A 143 -15.29 7.87 4.97
C SER A 143 -16.27 9.02 4.68
N ALA A 144 -16.72 9.77 5.69
CA ALA A 144 -17.68 10.86 5.54
C ALA A 144 -17.04 12.18 5.07
N VAL A 145 -15.72 12.32 5.20
CA VAL A 145 -14.98 13.56 4.94
C VAL A 145 -14.11 13.52 3.67
N GLU A 146 -14.21 12.45 2.88
CA GLU A 146 -13.49 12.26 1.61
C GLU A 146 -14.41 11.70 0.49
N GLY A 147 -14.10 12.02 -0.76
CA GLY A 147 -14.89 11.69 -1.95
C GLY A 147 -14.80 10.23 -2.38
N GLU A 148 -15.31 9.31 -1.57
CA GLU A 148 -15.16 7.85 -1.71
C GLU A 148 -16.53 7.11 -1.75
N VAL A 149 -16.59 5.93 -2.37
CA VAL A 149 -17.84 5.17 -2.60
C VAL A 149 -18.49 4.60 -1.34
N TYR A 150 -17.74 4.42 -0.25
CA TYR A 150 -18.19 3.73 0.96
C TYR A 150 -19.26 4.51 1.74
N ALA A 151 -19.23 5.84 1.71
CA ALA A 151 -20.26 6.69 2.31
C ALA A 151 -21.63 6.45 1.67
N MET A 152 -21.68 6.43 0.33
CA MET A 152 -22.92 6.14 -0.40
C MET A 152 -23.32 4.67 -0.27
N GLY A 153 -22.36 3.73 -0.22
CA GLY A 153 -22.66 2.32 0.07
C GLY A 153 -23.35 2.13 1.42
N SER A 154 -22.91 2.85 2.44
CA SER A 154 -23.53 2.85 3.77
C SER A 154 -24.95 3.42 3.75
N LEU A 155 -25.18 4.49 2.99
CA LEU A 155 -26.52 5.05 2.77
C LEU A 155 -27.48 4.02 2.18
N PHE A 156 -27.07 3.34 1.11
CA PHE A 156 -27.91 2.35 0.45
C PHE A 156 -28.21 1.15 1.35
N THR A 157 -27.23 0.73 2.16
CA THR A 157 -27.42 -0.34 3.16
C THR A 157 -28.44 0.08 4.22
N ALA A 158 -28.31 1.28 4.79
CA ALA A 158 -29.24 1.82 5.79
C ALA A 158 -30.65 2.04 5.21
N LEU A 159 -30.74 2.55 3.98
CA LEU A 159 -31.99 2.76 3.25
C LEU A 159 -32.72 1.43 3.00
N LEU A 160 -32.03 0.42 2.48
CA LEU A 160 -32.61 -0.90 2.22
C LEU A 160 -33.15 -1.56 3.49
N PHE A 161 -32.37 -1.50 4.57
CA PHE A 161 -32.80 -2.05 5.85
C PHE A 161 -34.00 -1.28 6.42
N TRP A 162 -34.02 0.06 6.29
CA TRP A 162 -35.17 0.86 6.70
C TRP A 162 -36.42 0.56 5.85
N ILE A 163 -36.30 0.38 4.53
CA ILE A 163 -37.43 0.06 3.64
C ILE A 163 -38.08 -1.28 4.02
N ILE A 164 -37.29 -2.32 4.33
CA ILE A 164 -37.90 -3.60 4.73
C ILE A 164 -38.67 -3.50 6.05
N LEU A 165 -38.26 -2.62 6.97
CA LEU A 165 -39.04 -2.31 8.17
C LEU A 165 -40.34 -1.57 7.85
N LYS A 166 -40.39 -0.75 6.78
CA LYS A 166 -41.64 -0.17 6.27
C LYS A 166 -42.57 -1.25 5.73
N TRP A 167 -42.05 -2.18 4.94
CA TRP A 167 -42.81 -3.35 4.48
C TRP A 167 -43.32 -4.19 5.66
N GLU A 168 -42.50 -4.38 6.70
CA GLU A 168 -42.89 -5.13 7.89
C GLU A 168 -44.14 -4.53 8.57
N ASN A 169 -44.28 -3.20 8.56
CA ASN A 169 -45.41 -2.49 9.14
C ASN A 169 -46.63 -2.32 8.22
N ASP A 170 -46.50 -2.56 6.92
CA ASP A 170 -47.59 -2.39 5.95
C ASP A 170 -48.34 -3.72 5.80
N ASP A 171 -49.56 -3.80 6.35
CA ASP A 171 -50.45 -4.96 6.19
C ASP A 171 -51.49 -4.76 5.08
N SER A 172 -51.36 -3.68 4.28
CA SER A 172 -52.27 -3.44 3.16
C SER A 172 -52.06 -4.44 2.02
N PRO A 173 -53.06 -4.65 1.15
CA PRO A 173 -52.90 -5.49 -0.05
C PRO A 173 -51.79 -5.00 -1.01
N ARG A 174 -51.32 -3.76 -0.85
CA ARG A 174 -50.25 -3.18 -1.67
C ARG A 174 -48.88 -3.20 -0.98
N ALA A 175 -48.73 -3.88 0.16
CA ALA A 175 -47.47 -3.93 0.91
C ALA A 175 -46.28 -4.33 0.04
N ASP A 176 -46.45 -5.31 -0.87
CA ASP A 176 -45.35 -5.84 -1.70
C ASP A 176 -44.75 -4.81 -2.68
N ARG A 177 -45.35 -3.62 -2.85
CA ARG A 177 -44.69 -2.47 -3.53
C ARG A 177 -43.33 -2.12 -2.91
N TRP A 178 -43.16 -2.34 -1.60
CA TRP A 178 -41.89 -2.12 -0.92
C TRP A 178 -40.84 -3.15 -1.32
N LEU A 179 -41.23 -4.39 -1.63
CA LEU A 179 -40.30 -5.41 -2.14
C LEU A 179 -39.84 -5.06 -3.56
N ILE A 180 -40.73 -4.48 -4.38
CA ILE A 180 -40.36 -3.94 -5.70
C ILE A 180 -39.38 -2.76 -5.55
N LEU A 181 -39.64 -1.84 -4.61
CA LEU A 181 -38.72 -0.74 -4.31
C LEU A 181 -37.36 -1.24 -3.81
N ILE A 182 -37.33 -2.22 -2.91
CA ILE A 182 -36.09 -2.88 -2.46
C ILE A 182 -35.33 -3.44 -3.65
N SER A 183 -36.03 -4.09 -4.58
CA SER A 183 -35.41 -4.69 -5.76
C SER A 183 -34.78 -3.61 -6.65
N PHE A 184 -35.46 -2.48 -6.87
CA PHE A 184 -34.92 -1.31 -7.57
C PHE A 184 -33.68 -0.72 -6.89
N VAL A 185 -33.74 -0.53 -5.58
CA VAL A 185 -32.63 0.04 -4.80
C VAL A 185 -31.42 -0.92 -4.73
N ILE A 186 -31.64 -2.24 -4.73
CA ILE A 186 -30.58 -3.24 -4.89
C ILE A 186 -29.87 -3.06 -6.24
N GLY A 187 -30.62 -2.89 -7.33
CA GLY A 187 -30.07 -2.61 -8.66
C GLY A 187 -29.23 -1.34 -8.70
N LEU A 188 -29.74 -0.25 -8.10
CA LEU A 188 -29.00 1.01 -7.96
C LEU A 188 -27.74 0.85 -7.08
N GLY A 189 -27.83 0.08 -6.00
CA GLY A 189 -26.73 -0.14 -5.05
C GLY A 189 -25.50 -0.77 -5.70
N ILE A 190 -25.67 -1.57 -6.75
CA ILE A 190 -24.56 -2.13 -7.54
C ILE A 190 -23.87 -1.05 -8.38
N GLY A 191 -24.58 0.01 -8.75
CA GLY A 191 -23.99 1.24 -9.29
C GLY A 191 -23.15 2.03 -8.29
N VAL A 192 -23.15 1.66 -7.01
CA VAL A 192 -22.35 2.29 -5.97
C VAL A 192 -21.26 1.34 -5.49
N HIS A 193 -21.63 0.20 -4.91
CA HIS A 193 -20.71 -0.82 -4.42
C HIS A 193 -21.43 -2.15 -4.16
N LEU A 194 -20.77 -3.28 -4.46
CA LEU A 194 -21.27 -4.64 -4.20
C LEU A 194 -21.59 -4.96 -2.73
N LEU A 195 -21.04 -4.22 -1.75
CA LEU A 195 -21.25 -4.46 -0.32
C LEU A 195 -22.71 -4.21 0.10
N VAL A 196 -23.44 -3.40 -0.66
CA VAL A 196 -24.86 -3.13 -0.45
C VAL A 196 -25.70 -4.42 -0.47
N LEU A 197 -25.25 -5.45 -1.20
CA LEU A 197 -25.97 -6.72 -1.33
C LEU A 197 -25.99 -7.54 -0.03
N LEU A 198 -25.09 -7.25 0.92
CA LEU A 198 -24.98 -7.99 2.17
C LEU A 198 -26.18 -7.79 3.12
N VAL A 199 -27.06 -6.81 2.83
CA VAL A 199 -28.34 -6.61 3.55
C VAL A 199 -29.42 -7.64 3.18
N ILE A 200 -29.30 -8.31 2.03
CA ILE A 200 -30.33 -9.20 1.49
C ILE A 200 -30.72 -10.31 2.48
N PRO A 201 -29.79 -10.98 3.19
CA PRO A 201 -30.18 -12.00 4.14
C PRO A 201 -31.02 -11.49 5.31
N ALA A 202 -30.73 -10.29 5.82
CA ALA A 202 -31.54 -9.65 6.84
C ALA A 202 -32.95 -9.32 6.33
N ILE A 203 -33.07 -8.85 5.08
CA ILE A 203 -34.36 -8.61 4.40
C ILE A 203 -35.17 -9.90 4.31
N GLY A 204 -34.53 -10.99 3.88
CA GLY A 204 -35.15 -12.32 3.78
C GLY A 204 -35.65 -12.84 5.12
N LEU A 205 -34.89 -12.63 6.20
CA LEU A 205 -35.29 -13.03 7.56
C LEU A 205 -36.49 -12.22 8.07
N ILE A 206 -36.51 -10.89 7.85
CA ILE A 206 -37.69 -10.07 8.20
C ILE A 206 -38.92 -10.52 7.40
N TYR A 207 -38.75 -10.83 6.10
CA TYR A 207 -39.81 -11.41 5.28
C TYR A 207 -40.35 -12.73 5.86
N TYR A 208 -39.44 -13.64 6.20
CA TYR A 208 -39.77 -14.93 6.81
C TYR A 208 -40.55 -14.75 8.12
N PHE A 209 -40.05 -13.94 9.05
CA PHE A 209 -40.69 -13.76 10.36
C PHE A 209 -42.06 -13.09 10.28
N LYS A 210 -42.31 -12.22 9.29
CA LYS A 210 -43.64 -11.64 9.06
C LYS A 210 -44.62 -12.64 8.45
N LYS A 211 -44.25 -13.31 7.35
CA LYS A 211 -45.18 -14.17 6.60
C LYS A 211 -45.43 -15.51 7.27
N PHE A 212 -44.43 -16.10 7.92
CA PHE A 212 -44.51 -17.41 8.56
C PHE A 212 -44.68 -17.31 10.08
N LYS A 213 -45.21 -16.19 10.60
CA LYS A 213 -45.34 -15.89 12.04
C LYS A 213 -45.98 -16.99 12.89
N ASN A 214 -46.84 -17.83 12.29
CA ASN A 214 -47.56 -18.93 12.94
C ASN A 214 -46.85 -20.29 12.85
N ASN A 215 -45.73 -20.40 12.14
CA ASN A 215 -45.03 -21.66 11.86
C ASN A 215 -43.50 -21.49 11.91
N ILE A 216 -43.00 -20.89 13.00
CA ILE A 216 -41.56 -20.71 13.23
C ILE A 216 -41.06 -21.89 14.07
N THR A 217 -40.44 -22.87 13.41
CA THR A 217 -39.72 -23.98 14.06
C THR A 217 -38.28 -24.03 13.56
N LEU A 218 -37.37 -24.69 14.29
CA LEU A 218 -35.96 -24.78 13.91
C LEU A 218 -35.76 -25.36 12.48
N PRO A 219 -36.44 -26.44 12.06
CA PRO A 219 -36.35 -26.92 10.68
C PRO A 219 -36.78 -25.88 9.64
N HIS A 220 -37.90 -25.18 9.84
CA HIS A 220 -38.36 -24.15 8.91
C HIS A 220 -37.42 -22.93 8.88
N PHE A 221 -36.80 -22.59 10.02
CA PHE A 221 -35.80 -21.53 10.08
C PHE A 221 -34.52 -21.89 9.30
N ILE A 222 -34.04 -23.14 9.42
CA ILE A 222 -32.90 -23.64 8.63
C ILE A 222 -33.22 -23.59 7.14
N ILE A 223 -34.39 -24.12 6.74
CA ILE A 223 -34.84 -24.09 5.34
C ILE A 223 -34.94 -22.66 4.82
N ALA A 224 -35.49 -21.73 5.62
CA ALA A 224 -35.57 -20.32 5.24
C ALA A 224 -34.19 -19.72 4.98
N ASN A 225 -33.19 -19.98 5.84
CA ASN A 225 -31.82 -19.50 5.63
C ASN A 225 -31.18 -20.09 4.37
N ILE A 226 -31.42 -21.38 4.07
CA ILE A 226 -30.94 -22.00 2.82
C ILE A 226 -31.56 -21.31 1.60
N ILE A 227 -32.87 -21.05 1.62
CA ILE A 227 -33.56 -20.34 0.53
C ILE A 227 -33.03 -18.91 0.38
N ILE A 228 -32.81 -18.21 1.49
CA ILE A 228 -32.26 -16.85 1.50
C ILE A 228 -30.84 -16.83 0.94
N ALA A 229 -29.98 -17.76 1.35
CA ALA A 229 -28.63 -17.89 0.82
C ALA A 229 -28.64 -18.23 -0.68
N PHE A 230 -29.57 -19.07 -1.12
CA PHE A 230 -29.77 -19.39 -2.53
C PHE A 230 -30.23 -18.16 -3.34
N ILE A 231 -31.17 -17.37 -2.83
CA ILE A 231 -31.59 -16.10 -3.46
C ILE A 231 -30.43 -15.11 -3.52
N PHE A 232 -29.67 -14.96 -2.44
CA PHE A 232 -28.47 -14.12 -2.41
C PHE A 232 -27.45 -14.57 -3.47
N GLY A 233 -27.18 -15.88 -3.56
CA GLY A 233 -26.31 -16.45 -4.59
C GLY A 233 -26.80 -16.23 -6.02
N ILE A 234 -28.12 -16.36 -6.27
CA ILE A 234 -28.73 -16.04 -7.57
C ILE A 234 -28.49 -14.57 -7.93
N ILE A 235 -28.78 -13.65 -7.00
CA ILE A 235 -28.63 -12.22 -7.26
C ILE A 235 -27.15 -11.90 -7.53
N PHE A 236 -26.24 -12.39 -6.69
CA PHE A 236 -24.81 -12.07 -6.75
C PHE A 236 -24.09 -12.72 -7.94
N LYS A 237 -24.29 -14.02 -8.19
CA LYS A 237 -23.55 -14.79 -9.21
C LYS A 237 -24.30 -14.99 -10.52
N ILE A 238 -25.63 -14.87 -10.53
CA ILE A 238 -26.44 -15.18 -11.71
C ILE A 238 -26.98 -13.90 -12.34
N ILE A 239 -27.85 -13.15 -11.67
CA ILE A 239 -28.63 -12.07 -12.31
C ILE A 239 -27.74 -11.08 -13.06
N PHE A 240 -26.74 -10.46 -12.42
CA PHE A 240 -25.91 -9.45 -13.07
C PHE A 240 -24.85 -10.04 -14.01
N PRO A 241 -24.01 -11.01 -13.58
CA PRO A 241 -22.97 -11.56 -14.45
C PRO A 241 -23.55 -12.26 -15.68
N TYR A 242 -24.65 -13.02 -15.55
CA TYR A 242 -25.26 -13.70 -16.69
C TYR A 242 -26.05 -12.76 -17.59
N THR A 243 -26.59 -11.65 -17.05
CA THR A 243 -27.14 -10.60 -17.91
C THR A 243 -26.02 -10.03 -18.78
N MET A 244 -24.89 -9.63 -18.21
CA MET A 244 -23.76 -9.12 -19.00
C MET A 244 -23.21 -10.17 -19.98
N LYS A 245 -23.07 -11.42 -19.55
CA LYS A 245 -22.65 -12.53 -20.41
C LYS A 245 -23.62 -12.76 -21.57
N PHE A 246 -24.93 -12.68 -21.33
CA PHE A 246 -25.93 -12.81 -22.39
C PHE A 246 -25.77 -11.69 -23.43
N PHE A 247 -25.53 -10.45 -23.00
CA PHE A 247 -25.26 -9.35 -23.92
C PHE A 247 -23.99 -9.58 -24.73
N GLY A 248 -22.87 -9.97 -24.11
CA GLY A 248 -21.62 -10.29 -24.81
C GLY A 248 -21.75 -11.46 -25.79
N MET A 249 -22.47 -12.53 -25.42
CA MET A 249 -22.74 -13.67 -26.31
C MET A 249 -23.58 -13.28 -27.53
N MET A 250 -24.62 -12.47 -27.33
CA MET A 250 -25.46 -11.99 -28.42
C MET A 250 -24.70 -11.03 -29.33
N GLU A 251 -23.80 -10.22 -28.77
CA GLU A 251 -22.90 -9.32 -29.49
C GLU A 251 -22.01 -10.10 -30.47
N ILE A 252 -21.28 -11.10 -29.97
CA ILE A 252 -20.44 -11.96 -30.81
C ILE A 252 -21.29 -12.69 -31.86
N PHE A 253 -22.46 -13.22 -31.50
CA PHE A 253 -23.33 -13.91 -32.45
C PHE A 253 -23.80 -13.00 -33.59
N ALA A 254 -24.29 -11.81 -33.26
CA ALA A 254 -24.80 -10.86 -34.25
C ALA A 254 -23.69 -10.36 -35.18
N VAL A 255 -22.53 -10.01 -34.63
CA VAL A 255 -21.43 -9.45 -35.42
C VAL A 255 -20.72 -10.55 -36.22
N ASN A 256 -20.22 -11.59 -35.55
CA ASN A 256 -19.38 -12.59 -36.21
C ASN A 256 -20.18 -13.59 -37.05
N THR A 257 -21.40 -13.96 -36.62
CA THR A 257 -22.21 -14.97 -37.33
C THR A 257 -23.17 -14.34 -38.33
N LEU A 258 -23.86 -13.25 -37.96
CA LEU A 258 -24.84 -12.61 -38.85
C LEU A 258 -24.25 -11.47 -39.70
N GLY A 259 -23.00 -11.06 -39.46
CA GLY A 259 -22.33 -9.99 -40.20
C GLY A 259 -22.93 -8.60 -39.93
N LEU A 260 -23.57 -8.41 -38.78
CA LEU A 260 -24.15 -7.11 -38.41
C LEU A 260 -23.08 -6.17 -37.83
N PRO A 261 -23.29 -4.84 -37.88
CA PRO A 261 -22.38 -3.88 -37.25
C PRO A 261 -22.23 -4.08 -35.74
N PHE A 262 -21.12 -3.61 -35.16
CA PHE A 262 -20.91 -3.58 -33.72
C PHE A 262 -22.08 -2.96 -32.95
N ASN A 263 -22.31 -3.46 -31.74
CA ASN A 263 -23.42 -3.18 -30.84
C ASN A 263 -24.80 -3.71 -31.30
N SER A 264 -24.91 -4.35 -32.47
CA SER A 264 -26.19 -4.89 -32.95
C SER A 264 -26.72 -6.01 -32.05
N GLY A 265 -25.83 -6.86 -31.53
CA GLY A 265 -26.23 -7.96 -30.65
C GLY A 265 -26.71 -7.47 -29.29
N THR A 266 -26.16 -6.37 -28.79
CA THR A 266 -26.61 -5.65 -27.60
C THR A 266 -28.06 -5.16 -27.76
N PHE A 267 -28.43 -4.58 -28.91
CA PHE A 267 -29.83 -4.19 -29.17
C PHE A 267 -30.77 -5.40 -29.27
N ILE A 268 -30.34 -6.47 -29.94
CA ILE A 268 -31.12 -7.71 -30.05
C ILE A 268 -31.33 -8.33 -28.65
N ALA A 269 -30.27 -8.40 -27.84
CA ALA A 269 -30.32 -8.88 -26.46
C ALA A 269 -31.32 -8.06 -25.63
N MET A 270 -31.30 -6.73 -25.75
CA MET A 270 -32.24 -5.85 -25.06
C MET A 270 -33.70 -6.12 -25.47
N ILE A 271 -33.99 -6.26 -26.77
CA ILE A 271 -35.34 -6.57 -27.27
C ILE A 271 -35.81 -7.93 -26.75
N LEU A 272 -34.95 -8.95 -26.79
CA LEU A 272 -35.27 -10.28 -26.27
C LEU A 272 -35.52 -10.27 -24.76
N LEU A 273 -34.70 -9.53 -24.01
CA LEU A 273 -34.87 -9.36 -22.58
C LEU A 273 -36.21 -8.70 -22.25
N VAL A 274 -36.50 -7.54 -22.85
CA VAL A 274 -37.77 -6.82 -22.66
C VAL A 274 -38.96 -7.67 -23.11
N GLY A 275 -38.86 -8.34 -24.26
CA GLY A 275 -39.89 -9.24 -24.77
C GLY A 275 -40.16 -10.41 -23.81
N SER A 276 -39.12 -10.99 -23.23
CA SER A 276 -39.24 -12.08 -22.24
C SER A 276 -39.90 -11.60 -20.94
N ILE A 277 -39.56 -10.39 -20.47
CA ILE A 277 -40.17 -9.78 -19.29
C ILE A 277 -41.65 -9.49 -19.53
N VAL A 278 -41.99 -8.81 -20.63
CA VAL A 278 -43.38 -8.48 -20.99
C VAL A 278 -44.21 -9.76 -21.19
N GLY A 279 -43.67 -10.75 -21.90
CA GLY A 279 -44.31 -12.05 -22.08
C GLY A 279 -44.54 -12.78 -20.76
N GLY A 280 -43.55 -12.76 -19.86
CA GLY A 280 -43.64 -13.34 -18.52
C GLY A 280 -44.66 -12.64 -17.62
N LEU A 281 -44.71 -11.30 -17.65
CA LEU A 281 -45.70 -10.50 -16.92
C LEU A 281 -47.11 -10.77 -17.44
N TYR A 282 -47.30 -10.79 -18.77
CA TYR A 282 -48.58 -11.11 -19.39
C TYR A 282 -49.04 -12.53 -19.05
N TYR A 283 -48.14 -13.52 -19.15
CA TYR A 283 -48.44 -14.92 -18.80
C TYR A 283 -48.81 -15.08 -17.32
N SER A 284 -48.02 -14.49 -16.41
CA SER A 284 -48.26 -14.59 -14.97
C SER A 284 -49.56 -13.92 -14.56
N TYR A 285 -49.87 -12.76 -15.15
CA TYR A 285 -51.15 -12.07 -14.97
C TYR A 285 -52.32 -12.92 -15.47
N LYS A 286 -52.27 -13.39 -16.72
CA LYS A 286 -53.34 -14.19 -17.34
C LYS A 286 -53.61 -15.51 -16.62
N LYS A 287 -52.57 -16.12 -16.01
CA LYS A 287 -52.68 -17.36 -15.24
C LYS A 287 -52.92 -17.15 -13.74
N GLY A 288 -53.06 -15.91 -13.27
CA GLY A 288 -53.26 -15.60 -11.85
C GLY A 288 -52.09 -16.01 -10.95
N LYS A 289 -50.86 -16.11 -11.49
CA LYS A 289 -49.67 -16.55 -10.75
C LYS A 289 -49.04 -15.37 -10.01
N TYR A 290 -49.59 -15.03 -8.84
CA TYR A 290 -49.16 -13.88 -8.02
C TYR A 290 -47.64 -13.84 -7.74
N TYR A 291 -47.09 -14.89 -7.11
CA TYR A 291 -45.66 -14.90 -6.73
C TYR A 291 -44.71 -14.82 -7.93
N LEU A 292 -45.09 -15.44 -9.05
CA LEU A 292 -44.33 -15.35 -10.30
C LEU A 292 -44.36 -13.92 -10.85
N ASN A 293 -45.52 -13.26 -10.82
CA ASN A 293 -45.65 -11.88 -11.28
C ASN A 293 -44.79 -10.94 -10.44
N THR A 294 -44.85 -11.04 -9.11
CA THR A 294 -44.01 -10.25 -8.19
C THR A 294 -42.53 -10.54 -8.40
N ALA A 295 -42.13 -11.79 -8.59
CA ALA A 295 -40.73 -12.14 -8.86
C ALA A 295 -40.22 -11.51 -10.17
N ILE A 296 -41.02 -11.56 -11.25
CA ILE A 296 -40.65 -10.92 -12.52
C ILE A 296 -40.57 -9.40 -12.35
N LEU A 297 -41.51 -8.78 -11.64
CA LEU A 297 -41.45 -7.34 -11.34
C LEU A 297 -40.20 -6.99 -10.52
N SER A 298 -39.85 -7.78 -9.51
CA SER A 298 -38.64 -7.58 -8.73
C SER A 298 -37.39 -7.62 -9.60
N ILE A 299 -37.24 -8.65 -10.45
CA ILE A 299 -36.13 -8.74 -11.40
C ILE A 299 -36.13 -7.54 -12.36
N THR A 300 -37.30 -7.16 -12.87
CA THR A 300 -37.44 -6.03 -13.80
C THR A 300 -36.95 -4.73 -13.17
N PHE A 301 -37.44 -4.39 -11.97
CA PHE A 301 -37.04 -3.18 -11.27
C PHE A 301 -35.58 -3.22 -10.82
N MET A 302 -35.06 -4.39 -10.48
CA MET A 302 -33.64 -4.57 -10.20
C MET A 302 -32.77 -4.27 -11.43
N LEU A 303 -33.16 -4.76 -12.61
CA LEU A 303 -32.47 -4.46 -13.87
C LEU A 303 -32.63 -2.99 -14.29
N ILE A 304 -33.79 -2.37 -14.01
CA ILE A 304 -33.96 -0.91 -14.21
C ILE A 304 -33.01 -0.13 -13.30
N GLY A 305 -32.86 -0.50 -12.03
CA GLY A 305 -31.87 0.12 -11.13
C GLY A 305 -30.44 -0.07 -11.65
N PHE A 306 -30.11 -1.29 -12.09
CA PHE A 306 -28.80 -1.62 -12.65
C PHE A 306 -28.48 -0.89 -13.96
N SER A 307 -29.49 -0.42 -14.69
CA SER A 307 -29.29 0.28 -15.97
C SER A 307 -28.47 1.57 -15.86
N CYS A 308 -28.25 2.12 -14.66
CA CYS A 308 -27.28 3.21 -14.45
C CYS A 308 -25.87 2.87 -14.96
N TRP A 309 -25.49 1.57 -14.97
CA TRP A 309 -24.24 1.07 -15.52
C TRP A 309 -24.08 1.29 -17.04
N LEU A 310 -25.16 1.57 -17.77
CA LEU A 310 -25.08 1.89 -19.19
C LEU A 310 -24.29 3.17 -19.46
N VAL A 311 -24.08 4.04 -18.46
CA VAL A 311 -23.22 5.21 -18.59
C VAL A 311 -21.78 4.82 -18.92
N ILE A 312 -21.28 3.72 -18.36
CA ILE A 312 -19.88 3.26 -18.51
C ILE A 312 -19.54 3.00 -19.98
N PRO A 313 -20.22 2.08 -20.71
CA PRO A 313 -19.87 1.81 -22.10
C PRO A 313 -20.18 3.01 -23.01
N ILE A 314 -21.21 3.80 -22.71
CA ILE A 314 -21.52 5.02 -23.47
C ILE A 314 -20.36 6.02 -23.37
N ARG A 315 -19.81 6.21 -22.17
CA ARG A 315 -18.70 7.14 -21.93
C ARG A 315 -17.39 6.56 -22.44
N ALA A 316 -17.11 5.28 -22.25
CA ALA A 316 -15.93 4.63 -22.83
C ALA A 316 -15.87 4.80 -24.37
N ASN A 317 -17.00 4.67 -25.08
CA ASN A 317 -17.07 4.96 -26.53
C ASN A 317 -16.77 6.42 -26.90
N ALA A 318 -17.04 7.38 -26.00
CA ALA A 318 -16.63 8.78 -26.21
C ALA A 318 -15.12 8.99 -26.00
N ASN A 319 -14.42 7.95 -25.54
CA ASN A 319 -12.98 7.87 -25.32
C ASN A 319 -12.46 9.06 -24.49
N PRO A 320 -12.96 9.24 -23.24
CA PRO A 320 -12.54 10.30 -22.34
C PRO A 320 -11.04 10.19 -22.02
N PRO A 321 -10.44 11.23 -21.43
CA PRO A 321 -9.07 11.13 -20.93
C PRO A 321 -8.91 9.92 -20.00
N ILE A 322 -9.57 9.86 -18.85
CA ILE A 322 -9.52 8.71 -17.95
C ILE A 322 -10.51 7.63 -18.43
N ASN A 323 -10.00 6.57 -19.04
CA ASN A 323 -10.80 5.48 -19.60
C ASN A 323 -10.32 4.11 -19.11
N LEU A 324 -10.30 3.89 -17.79
CA LEU A 324 -9.72 2.68 -17.21
C LEU A 324 -10.37 1.42 -17.79
N ASN A 325 -9.52 0.54 -18.35
CA ASN A 325 -9.85 -0.75 -18.98
C ASN A 325 -10.72 -0.67 -20.25
N ASP A 326 -11.02 0.54 -20.75
CA ASP A 326 -11.83 0.80 -21.94
C ASP A 326 -13.03 -0.18 -22.15
N PRO A 327 -14.03 -0.19 -21.27
CA PRO A 327 -15.18 -1.08 -21.37
C PRO A 327 -16.21 -0.56 -22.41
N SER A 328 -15.76 -0.34 -23.65
CA SER A 328 -16.54 0.30 -24.72
C SER A 328 -17.58 -0.62 -25.38
N ASP A 329 -17.63 -1.91 -25.06
CA ASP A 329 -18.65 -2.83 -25.58
C ASP A 329 -19.10 -3.87 -24.56
N ALA A 330 -20.02 -4.75 -24.97
CA ALA A 330 -20.61 -5.75 -24.07
C ALA A 330 -19.60 -6.78 -23.53
N ILE A 331 -18.49 -7.02 -24.23
CA ILE A 331 -17.45 -7.96 -23.79
C ILE A 331 -16.52 -7.25 -22.79
N GLY A 332 -16.04 -6.05 -23.13
CA GLY A 332 -15.25 -5.22 -22.22
C GLY A 332 -16.01 -4.88 -20.93
N MET A 333 -17.31 -4.65 -21.01
CA MET A 333 -18.18 -4.44 -19.83
C MET A 333 -18.28 -5.66 -18.92
N LEU A 334 -18.27 -6.87 -19.47
CA LEU A 334 -18.28 -8.10 -18.68
C LEU A 334 -16.95 -8.26 -17.94
N ASP A 335 -15.83 -8.06 -18.63
CA ASP A 335 -14.49 -8.14 -18.04
C ASP A 335 -14.30 -7.09 -16.94
N TYR A 336 -14.77 -5.87 -17.19
CA TYR A 336 -14.77 -4.78 -16.24
C TYR A 336 -15.62 -5.09 -14.99
N PHE A 337 -16.85 -5.60 -15.17
CA PHE A 337 -17.71 -6.00 -14.05
C PHE A 337 -17.09 -7.13 -13.22
N ASN A 338 -16.49 -8.13 -13.90
CA ASN A 338 -15.90 -9.31 -13.26
C ASN A 338 -14.52 -9.06 -12.66
N ARG A 339 -13.93 -7.87 -12.87
CA ARG A 339 -12.62 -7.51 -12.31
C ARG A 339 -11.51 -8.45 -12.79
N GLU A 340 -11.60 -8.91 -14.04
CA GLU A 340 -10.71 -9.95 -14.62
C GLU A 340 -9.22 -9.61 -14.48
N GLN A 341 -8.86 -8.33 -14.47
CA GLN A 341 -7.48 -7.85 -14.30
C GLN A 341 -6.83 -8.19 -12.96
N TYR A 342 -7.60 -8.44 -11.90
CA TYR A 342 -7.06 -8.65 -10.55
C TYR A 342 -6.84 -10.14 -10.21
N GLY A 343 -7.23 -11.06 -11.09
CA GLY A 343 -7.16 -12.50 -10.84
C GLY A 343 -8.21 -13.00 -9.82
N ASP A 344 -8.09 -14.27 -9.42
CA ASP A 344 -8.99 -14.93 -8.47
C ASP A 344 -8.22 -15.43 -7.23
N TRP A 345 -8.94 -15.67 -6.14
CA TRP A 345 -8.37 -16.18 -4.88
C TRP A 345 -9.25 -17.28 -4.28
N PRO A 346 -8.66 -18.26 -3.57
CA PRO A 346 -9.44 -19.38 -3.05
C PRO A 346 -10.27 -18.96 -1.84
N VAL A 347 -11.59 -19.20 -1.88
CA VAL A 347 -12.52 -18.81 -0.81
C VAL A 347 -12.84 -19.96 0.16
N LEU A 348 -13.23 -21.14 -0.34
CA LEU A 348 -13.56 -22.30 0.50
C LEU A 348 -12.69 -23.51 0.21
N TYR A 349 -12.22 -23.67 -1.02
CA TYR A 349 -11.38 -24.77 -1.45
C TYR A 349 -10.41 -24.26 -2.53
N GLY A 350 -9.14 -24.65 -2.45
CA GLY A 350 -8.12 -24.22 -3.40
C GLY A 350 -6.70 -24.42 -2.89
N PRO A 351 -5.69 -23.92 -3.62
CA PRO A 351 -4.28 -24.14 -3.33
C PRO A 351 -3.82 -23.34 -2.10
N SER A 352 -2.85 -23.92 -1.37
CA SER A 352 -2.05 -23.21 -0.37
C SER A 352 -0.80 -22.58 -1.01
N TYR A 353 -0.09 -21.71 -0.29
CA TYR A 353 1.15 -21.08 -0.76
C TYR A 353 2.20 -22.12 -1.18
N ALA A 354 2.23 -23.28 -0.50
CA ALA A 354 3.12 -24.40 -0.82
C ALA A 354 2.91 -24.97 -2.23
N ALA A 355 1.72 -24.78 -2.82
CA ALA A 355 1.46 -25.17 -4.21
C ALA A 355 2.32 -24.37 -5.21
N TYR A 356 2.77 -23.18 -4.80
CA TYR A 356 3.54 -22.27 -5.63
C TYR A 356 5.05 -22.26 -5.29
N ASP A 357 5.44 -22.56 -4.04
CA ASP A 357 6.86 -22.84 -3.71
C ASP A 357 7.43 -23.96 -4.60
N TYR A 358 6.54 -24.86 -5.04
CA TYR A 358 6.81 -25.90 -6.02
C TYR A 358 6.01 -25.69 -7.33
N ILE A 359 5.99 -24.48 -7.91
CA ILE A 359 5.30 -24.17 -9.19
C ILE A 359 5.50 -25.27 -10.26
N GLN A 360 6.59 -26.02 -10.22
CA GLN A 360 6.89 -27.12 -11.13
C GLN A 360 6.35 -28.51 -10.71
N GLN A 361 6.17 -28.80 -9.41
CA GLN A 361 5.66 -30.08 -8.90
C GLN A 361 4.18 -30.03 -8.47
N GLY A 362 3.68 -28.88 -8.03
CA GLY A 362 2.30 -28.70 -7.59
C GLY A 362 1.30 -28.45 -8.70
N LEU A 363 1.77 -28.06 -9.89
CA LEU A 363 0.93 -27.82 -11.06
C LEU A 363 0.60 -29.15 -11.78
N GLU A 364 -0.69 -29.41 -12.00
CA GLU A 364 -1.19 -30.50 -12.85
C GLU A 364 -1.27 -30.07 -14.33
N GLY A 365 -1.54 -28.78 -14.57
CA GLY A 365 -1.60 -28.19 -15.91
C GLY A 365 -2.33 -26.85 -15.90
N GLN A 366 -2.74 -26.39 -17.08
CA GLN A 366 -3.62 -25.23 -17.25
C GLN A 366 -4.96 -25.70 -17.82
N VAL A 367 -6.06 -25.15 -17.33
CA VAL A 367 -7.41 -25.39 -17.84
C VAL A 367 -7.83 -24.20 -18.69
N ASP A 368 -8.32 -24.49 -19.89
CA ASP A 368 -8.90 -23.51 -20.80
C ASP A 368 -10.31 -23.12 -20.32
N GLN A 369 -10.50 -21.85 -19.99
CA GLN A 369 -11.74 -21.24 -19.55
C GLN A 369 -12.54 -20.59 -20.70
N GLY A 370 -12.03 -20.68 -21.93
CA GLY A 370 -12.69 -20.20 -23.13
C GLY A 370 -11.93 -19.07 -23.84
N PRO A 371 -12.42 -18.67 -25.02
CA PRO A 371 -11.79 -17.64 -25.86
C PRO A 371 -11.88 -16.25 -25.21
N ILE A 372 -10.81 -15.47 -25.40
CA ILE A 372 -10.76 -14.03 -25.15
C ILE A 372 -10.99 -13.33 -26.48
N TYR A 373 -12.01 -12.48 -26.54
CA TYR A 373 -12.36 -11.72 -27.72
C TYR A 373 -11.94 -10.26 -27.59
N GLU A 374 -11.44 -9.69 -28.68
CA GLU A 374 -11.15 -8.27 -28.81
C GLU A 374 -11.85 -7.71 -30.06
N LYS A 375 -12.31 -6.47 -29.97
CA LYS A 375 -12.93 -5.75 -31.08
C LYS A 375 -11.88 -5.42 -32.14
N ASP A 376 -12.07 -5.91 -33.37
CA ASP A 376 -11.20 -5.61 -34.50
C ASP A 376 -11.91 -4.67 -35.50
N GLU A 377 -11.56 -3.39 -35.44
CA GLU A 377 -12.15 -2.37 -36.31
C GLU A 377 -11.79 -2.53 -37.79
N LYS A 378 -10.69 -3.22 -38.12
CA LYS A 378 -10.28 -3.44 -39.52
C LYS A 378 -11.15 -4.49 -40.19
N THR A 379 -11.49 -5.55 -39.48
CA THR A 379 -12.34 -6.62 -40.00
C THR A 379 -13.83 -6.37 -39.74
N GLY A 380 -14.16 -5.47 -38.80
CA GLY A 380 -15.53 -5.25 -38.36
C GLY A 380 -16.09 -6.42 -37.54
N THR A 381 -15.20 -7.22 -36.90
CA THR A 381 -15.57 -8.42 -36.16
C THR A 381 -14.88 -8.51 -34.80
N TYR A 382 -15.31 -9.44 -33.95
CA TYR A 382 -14.62 -9.79 -32.72
C TYR A 382 -13.63 -10.93 -32.96
N LYS A 383 -12.33 -10.66 -32.81
CA LYS A 383 -11.27 -11.64 -33.03
C LYS A 383 -10.93 -12.37 -31.73
N GLU A 384 -10.78 -13.69 -31.80
CA GLU A 384 -10.20 -14.47 -30.70
C GLU A 384 -8.69 -14.19 -30.64
N ILE A 385 -8.25 -13.49 -29.59
CA ILE A 385 -6.85 -13.09 -29.39
C ILE A 385 -6.08 -14.05 -28.48
N GLY A 386 -6.81 -14.82 -27.67
CA GLY A 386 -6.24 -15.74 -26.72
C GLY A 386 -7.31 -16.64 -26.13
N ARG A 387 -6.90 -17.48 -25.20
CA ARG A 387 -7.82 -18.32 -24.42
C ARG A 387 -7.46 -18.17 -22.96
N LYS A 388 -8.45 -17.86 -22.13
CA LYS A 388 -8.24 -17.68 -20.69
C LYS A 388 -7.76 -19.00 -20.10
N LYS A 389 -6.64 -18.97 -19.39
CA LYS A 389 -6.07 -20.16 -18.76
C LYS A 389 -6.05 -19.98 -17.26
N GLU A 390 -6.51 -21.00 -16.54
CA GLU A 390 -6.37 -21.08 -15.08
C GLU A 390 -5.42 -22.20 -14.71
N TYR A 391 -4.56 -21.95 -13.72
CA TYR A 391 -3.65 -22.95 -13.19
C TYR A 391 -4.45 -24.03 -12.44
N LYS A 392 -4.29 -25.28 -12.87
CA LYS A 392 -4.80 -26.45 -12.16
C LYS A 392 -3.68 -27.00 -11.30
N PHE A 393 -3.84 -26.88 -9.99
CA PHE A 393 -2.95 -27.49 -9.01
C PHE A 393 -3.37 -28.93 -8.72
N LYS A 394 -2.40 -29.83 -8.51
CA LYS A 394 -2.64 -31.21 -8.11
C LYS A 394 -3.48 -31.23 -6.84
N SER A 395 -4.37 -32.21 -6.74
CA SER A 395 -5.30 -32.35 -5.61
C SER A 395 -4.62 -32.41 -4.25
N GLU A 396 -3.40 -32.95 -4.19
CA GLU A 396 -2.61 -33.00 -2.96
C GLU A 396 -2.26 -31.62 -2.42
N TYR A 397 -2.19 -30.57 -3.25
CA TYR A 397 -1.90 -29.19 -2.80
C TYR A 397 -3.16 -28.33 -2.55
N ASN A 398 -4.35 -28.87 -2.83
CA ASN A 398 -5.62 -28.18 -2.61
C ASN A 398 -6.21 -28.59 -1.26
N LYS A 399 -6.66 -27.61 -0.48
CA LYS A 399 -7.26 -27.84 0.84
C LYS A 399 -8.61 -27.14 0.99
N LEU A 400 -9.38 -27.65 1.94
CA LEU A 400 -10.53 -26.92 2.48
C LEU A 400 -10.00 -25.78 3.34
N PHE A 401 -10.61 -24.60 3.20
CA PHE A 401 -10.31 -23.40 3.96
C PHE A 401 -8.86 -22.87 3.83
N PRO A 402 -8.31 -22.69 2.61
CA PRO A 402 -6.96 -22.19 2.43
C PRO A 402 -6.91 -20.68 2.73
N ARG A 403 -6.22 -20.27 3.79
CA ARG A 403 -6.03 -18.85 4.18
C ARG A 403 -4.61 -18.37 3.86
N MET A 404 -3.63 -19.26 3.98
CA MET A 404 -2.24 -19.02 3.58
C MET A 404 -2.02 -19.51 2.14
N TYR A 405 -2.32 -18.67 1.16
CA TYR A 405 -2.27 -19.04 -0.28
C TYR A 405 -1.24 -18.24 -1.10
N THR A 406 -0.71 -17.14 -0.57
CA THR A 406 0.27 -16.28 -1.28
C THR A 406 1.70 -16.59 -0.84
N PRO A 407 2.63 -16.95 -1.75
CA PRO A 407 4.02 -17.31 -1.42
C PRO A 407 4.85 -16.15 -0.89
N SER A 408 4.69 -14.97 -1.47
CA SER A 408 5.41 -13.76 -1.05
C SER A 408 5.09 -13.30 0.38
N SER A 409 4.10 -13.92 1.03
CA SER A 409 3.70 -13.62 2.40
C SER A 409 4.11 -14.74 3.39
N LYS A 410 4.95 -15.70 2.97
CA LYS A 410 5.31 -16.85 3.80
C LYS A 410 5.92 -16.48 5.14
N GLU A 411 6.96 -15.64 5.13
CA GLU A 411 7.61 -15.14 6.35
C GLU A 411 6.59 -14.49 7.30
N HIS A 412 5.67 -13.72 6.72
CA HIS A 412 4.63 -13.05 7.46
C HIS A 412 3.56 -13.98 8.05
N TYR A 413 3.30 -15.14 7.43
CA TYR A 413 2.44 -16.14 8.05
C TYR A 413 3.09 -16.70 9.32
N GLU A 414 4.41 -16.93 9.29
CA GLU A 414 5.17 -17.43 10.44
C GLU A 414 5.14 -16.43 11.60
N ASP A 415 5.23 -15.12 11.31
CA ASP A 415 5.09 -14.04 12.29
C ASP A 415 3.77 -14.13 13.07
N PHE A 416 2.64 -14.34 12.38
CA PHE A 416 1.31 -14.43 13.00
C PHE A 416 1.00 -15.80 13.65
N LEU A 417 1.77 -16.84 13.33
CA LEU A 417 1.66 -18.16 13.94
C LEU A 417 2.62 -18.35 15.13
N GLY A 418 3.66 -17.51 15.25
CA GLY A 418 4.63 -17.58 16.35
C GLY A 418 5.61 -18.75 16.22
N GLY A 419 5.86 -19.22 15.00
CA GLY A 419 6.75 -20.35 14.73
C GLY A 419 6.98 -20.58 13.24
N GLN A 420 8.07 -21.30 12.91
CA GLN A 420 8.44 -21.63 11.54
C GLN A 420 7.48 -22.68 10.96
N LEU A 421 7.00 -22.43 9.74
CA LEU A 421 6.29 -23.44 8.97
C LEU A 421 7.35 -24.39 8.38
N PRO A 422 7.15 -25.73 8.40
CA PRO A 422 8.17 -26.63 7.91
C PRO A 422 8.46 -26.34 6.43
N PRO A 423 9.73 -26.15 6.03
CA PRO A 423 10.07 -25.88 4.64
C PRO A 423 9.56 -26.98 3.72
N GLY A 424 8.64 -26.63 2.83
CA GLY A 424 8.11 -27.56 1.85
C GLY A 424 6.90 -28.39 2.28
N GLU A 425 6.45 -28.28 3.54
CA GLU A 425 5.23 -28.92 3.98
C GLU A 425 4.05 -27.95 3.90
N MET A 426 2.87 -28.49 3.60
CA MET A 426 1.66 -27.67 3.56
C MET A 426 1.15 -27.34 4.96
N PRO A 427 0.65 -26.12 5.19
CA PRO A 427 0.02 -25.75 6.46
C PRO A 427 -1.14 -26.69 6.79
N SER A 428 -1.23 -27.17 8.02
CA SER A 428 -2.33 -27.99 8.49
C SER A 428 -3.63 -27.18 8.58
N LEU A 429 -4.79 -27.84 8.68
CA LEU A 429 -6.06 -27.13 8.91
C LEU A 429 -6.02 -26.31 10.22
N ILE A 430 -5.26 -26.76 11.22
CA ILE A 430 -5.08 -26.04 12.48
C ILE A 430 -4.29 -24.75 12.23
N ASP A 431 -3.26 -24.78 11.39
CA ASP A 431 -2.48 -23.59 11.04
C ASP A 431 -3.33 -22.58 10.27
N GLU A 432 -4.16 -23.05 9.33
CA GLU A 432 -5.10 -22.20 8.58
C GLU A 432 -6.14 -21.54 9.50
N ILE A 433 -6.66 -22.29 10.48
CA ILE A 433 -7.58 -21.76 11.49
C ILE A 433 -6.84 -20.79 12.42
N ALA A 434 -5.62 -21.10 12.84
CA ALA A 434 -4.82 -20.24 13.70
C ALA A 434 -4.50 -18.91 13.00
N PHE A 435 -4.10 -18.95 11.73
CA PHE A 435 -3.88 -17.76 10.91
C PHE A 435 -5.18 -16.95 10.72
N PHE A 436 -6.31 -17.61 10.43
CA PHE A 436 -7.61 -16.94 10.39
C PHE A 436 -7.92 -16.24 11.71
N MET A 437 -7.72 -16.92 12.85
CA MET A 437 -8.05 -16.36 14.16
C MET A 437 -7.10 -15.23 14.59
N ASN A 438 -5.80 -15.37 14.35
CA ASN A 438 -4.78 -14.41 14.78
C ASN A 438 -4.76 -13.18 13.86
N TYR A 439 -4.68 -13.40 12.54
CA TYR A 439 -4.56 -12.31 11.57
C TYR A 439 -5.94 -11.85 11.07
N GLN A 440 -6.68 -12.69 10.35
CA GLN A 440 -7.88 -12.22 9.63
C GLN A 440 -9.00 -11.78 10.58
N PHE A 441 -9.26 -12.53 11.65
CA PHE A 441 -10.26 -12.17 12.65
C PHE A 441 -9.69 -11.27 13.74
N GLY A 442 -8.59 -11.65 14.39
CA GLY A 442 -7.99 -10.87 15.47
C GLY A 442 -7.45 -9.52 15.00
N HIS A 443 -6.46 -9.57 14.13
CA HIS A 443 -5.75 -8.37 13.66
C HIS A 443 -6.57 -7.53 12.66
N MET A 444 -7.29 -8.13 11.71
CA MET A 444 -7.99 -7.38 10.65
C MET A 444 -9.45 -7.06 10.97
N TYR A 445 -10.08 -7.69 11.96
CA TYR A 445 -11.47 -7.37 12.34
C TYR A 445 -11.59 -6.89 13.79
N LEU A 446 -11.14 -7.67 14.76
CA LEU A 446 -11.33 -7.36 16.18
C LEU A 446 -10.58 -6.08 16.57
N ARG A 447 -9.36 -5.86 16.04
CA ARG A 447 -8.60 -4.62 16.21
C ARG A 447 -9.40 -3.40 15.76
N TYR A 448 -9.91 -3.40 14.52
CA TYR A 448 -10.71 -2.30 13.97
C TYR A 448 -12.08 -2.15 14.63
N PHE A 449 -12.70 -3.25 15.03
CA PHE A 449 -13.90 -3.20 15.86
C PHE A 449 -13.62 -2.50 17.19
N LEU A 450 -12.49 -2.78 17.83
CA LEU A 450 -12.07 -2.13 19.07
C LEU A 450 -11.57 -0.69 18.86
N TRP A 451 -11.02 -0.33 17.70
CA TRP A 451 -10.78 1.08 17.35
C TRP A 451 -12.05 1.92 17.48
N ASN A 452 -13.18 1.37 17.03
CA ASN A 452 -14.45 2.07 17.01
C ASN A 452 -15.17 2.06 18.38
N PHE A 453 -14.88 1.09 19.26
CA PHE A 453 -15.67 0.90 20.50
C PHE A 453 -14.88 0.83 21.82
N ALA A 454 -13.54 0.82 21.76
CA ALA A 454 -12.64 0.93 22.91
C ALA A 454 -11.69 2.12 22.80
N GLY A 455 -11.18 2.40 21.59
CA GLY A 455 -10.27 3.51 21.27
C GLY A 455 -9.11 3.06 20.38
N ARG A 456 -8.31 4.02 19.89
CA ARG A 456 -7.27 3.84 18.87
C ARG A 456 -5.91 4.29 19.40
N GLN A 457 -4.86 3.53 19.09
CA GLN A 457 -3.50 3.85 19.53
C GLN A 457 -2.88 4.99 18.71
N ASN A 458 -2.98 4.90 17.39
CA ASN A 458 -2.53 5.88 16.40
C ASN A 458 -3.05 5.50 15.00
N ASP A 459 -2.78 6.36 14.02
CA ASP A 459 -3.18 6.24 12.62
C ASP A 459 -2.14 5.57 11.70
N ILE A 460 -1.08 4.98 12.28
CA ILE A 460 -0.01 4.34 11.51
C ILE A 460 -0.42 2.90 11.19
N PRO A 461 -0.26 2.40 9.94
CA PRO A 461 -0.52 1.01 9.58
C PRO A 461 0.19 0.06 10.54
N SER A 462 -0.53 -0.97 11.02
CA SER A 462 -0.02 -1.75 12.15
C SER A 462 1.13 -2.64 11.74
N GLU A 463 1.05 -3.29 10.58
CA GLU A 463 2.11 -4.19 10.11
C GLU A 463 2.44 -5.31 11.12
N GLY A 464 1.52 -5.65 12.04
CA GLY A 464 1.78 -6.57 13.15
C GLY A 464 2.62 -5.98 14.31
N LYS A 465 2.94 -4.68 14.27
CA LYS A 465 3.82 -4.00 15.24
C LYS A 465 3.06 -3.53 16.47
N ILE A 466 3.65 -3.68 17.66
CA ILE A 466 2.99 -3.29 18.92
C ILE A 466 2.83 -1.77 19.11
N SER A 467 3.68 -0.98 18.46
CA SER A 467 3.67 0.48 18.58
C SER A 467 2.78 1.18 17.54
N LYS A 468 2.23 0.44 16.57
CA LYS A 468 1.53 1.01 15.40
C LYS A 468 0.16 0.37 15.22
N GLY A 469 -0.85 1.21 14.99
CA GLY A 469 -2.18 0.80 14.55
C GLY A 469 -2.94 -0.14 15.48
N ASN A 470 -2.62 -0.26 16.77
CA ASN A 470 -3.41 -1.07 17.69
C ASN A 470 -4.63 -0.31 18.24
N TRP A 471 -5.51 -1.02 18.94
CA TRP A 471 -6.57 -0.39 19.73
C TRP A 471 -6.03 -0.05 21.12
N LYS A 472 -6.62 0.96 21.76
CA LYS A 472 -6.23 1.42 23.09
C LYS A 472 -7.46 1.78 23.90
N SER A 473 -7.52 1.38 25.17
CA SER A 473 -8.70 1.60 26.01
C SER A 473 -8.70 2.93 26.75
N GLY A 474 -7.53 3.44 27.14
CA GLY A 474 -7.38 4.52 28.13
C GLY A 474 -7.29 4.02 29.57
N ILE A 475 -7.38 2.71 29.81
CA ILE A 475 -7.22 2.09 31.12
C ILE A 475 -5.78 1.60 31.26
N GLY A 476 -4.97 2.33 32.04
CA GLY A 476 -3.51 2.16 32.09
C GLY A 476 -3.01 0.72 32.21
N PHE A 477 -3.55 -0.09 33.13
CA PHE A 477 -3.07 -1.48 33.30
C PHE A 477 -3.42 -2.40 32.12
N ILE A 478 -4.54 -2.15 31.42
CA ILE A 478 -4.94 -2.91 30.22
C ILE A 478 -4.05 -2.52 29.06
N ASP A 479 -3.85 -1.21 28.88
CA ASP A 479 -3.03 -0.67 27.80
C ASP A 479 -1.55 -1.07 27.97
N THR A 480 -1.02 -1.10 29.20
CA THR A 480 0.34 -1.59 29.48
C THR A 480 0.50 -3.07 29.18
N MET A 481 -0.50 -3.90 29.51
CA MET A 481 -0.47 -5.33 29.20
C MET A 481 -0.52 -5.60 27.69
N LEU A 482 -1.25 -4.77 26.93
CA LEU A 482 -1.42 -4.93 25.49
C LEU A 482 -0.27 -4.33 24.68
N LEU A 483 0.21 -3.15 25.05
CA LEU A 483 1.04 -2.26 24.22
C LEU A 483 2.40 -1.92 24.83
N GLY A 484 2.70 -2.45 26.02
CA GLY A 484 3.86 -2.03 26.82
C GLY A 484 3.66 -0.66 27.49
N ASP A 485 4.71 -0.17 28.14
CA ASP A 485 4.66 1.07 28.92
C ASP A 485 4.41 2.31 28.04
N GLN A 486 3.19 2.85 28.14
CA GLN A 486 2.73 3.97 27.33
C GLN A 486 3.34 5.32 27.75
N ASP A 487 3.88 5.43 28.97
CA ASP A 487 4.51 6.67 29.42
C ASP A 487 5.87 6.89 28.76
N LYS A 488 6.52 5.79 28.36
CA LYS A 488 7.83 5.76 27.70
C LYS A 488 7.78 5.96 26.19
N LEU A 489 6.59 6.09 25.59
CA LEU A 489 6.46 6.20 24.14
C LEU A 489 7.31 7.35 23.53
N PRO A 490 7.84 7.14 22.31
CA PRO A 490 8.37 8.20 21.47
C PRO A 490 7.43 9.41 21.38
N ARG A 491 8.00 10.62 21.24
CA ARG A 491 7.24 11.88 21.31
C ARG A 491 6.18 11.99 20.20
N ASP A 492 6.54 11.61 18.99
CA ASP A 492 5.69 11.55 17.81
C ASP A 492 4.51 10.57 17.97
N LEU A 493 4.76 9.39 18.55
CA LEU A 493 3.69 8.43 18.85
C LEU A 493 2.79 8.88 20.01
N LYS A 494 3.37 9.51 21.04
CA LYS A 494 2.64 9.99 22.21
C LYS A 494 1.71 11.16 21.88
N ASN A 495 2.15 12.05 20.99
CA ASN A 495 1.41 13.24 20.57
C ASN A 495 0.59 13.02 19.29
N ASN A 496 0.48 11.77 18.83
CA ASN A 496 -0.34 11.45 17.66
C ASN A 496 -1.81 11.77 17.98
N LYS A 497 -2.47 12.56 17.12
CA LYS A 497 -3.86 12.99 17.31
C LYS A 497 -4.85 11.84 17.30
N ALA A 498 -4.57 10.75 16.58
CA ALA A 498 -5.42 9.57 16.53
C ALA A 498 -5.30 8.66 17.77
N ASN A 499 -4.76 9.16 18.88
CA ASN A 499 -4.65 8.45 20.16
C ASN A 499 -5.95 8.62 20.98
N ASN A 500 -7.00 7.93 20.54
CA ASN A 500 -8.36 8.06 21.04
C ASN A 500 -8.67 7.06 22.17
N GLN A 501 -9.36 7.49 23.22
CA GLN A 501 -9.67 6.68 24.40
C GLN A 501 -11.16 6.72 24.76
N TYR A 502 -11.86 5.58 24.63
CA TYR A 502 -13.29 5.50 24.94
C TYR A 502 -13.61 4.74 26.22
N TYR A 503 -12.60 4.21 26.92
CA TYR A 503 -12.73 3.49 28.19
C TYR A 503 -13.72 2.31 28.14
N PHE A 504 -13.84 1.67 26.97
CA PHE A 504 -14.83 0.63 26.66
C PHE A 504 -16.30 1.03 26.80
N LEU A 505 -16.64 2.32 27.02
CA LEU A 505 -18.03 2.74 27.23
C LEU A 505 -18.94 2.37 26.04
N PRO A 506 -18.58 2.65 24.77
CA PRO A 506 -19.39 2.24 23.62
C PRO A 506 -19.55 0.71 23.55
N LEU A 507 -18.46 -0.04 23.78
CA LEU A 507 -18.49 -1.51 23.80
C LEU A 507 -19.45 -2.05 24.86
N ILE A 508 -19.36 -1.55 26.10
CA ILE A 508 -20.20 -1.98 27.23
C ILE A 508 -21.68 -1.71 26.93
N PHE A 509 -22.02 -0.51 26.45
CA PHE A 509 -23.41 -0.20 26.09
C PHE A 509 -23.91 -1.06 24.93
N GLY A 510 -23.08 -1.30 23.92
CA GLY A 510 -23.40 -2.20 22.82
C GLY A 510 -23.71 -3.62 23.31
N LEU A 511 -22.89 -4.16 24.21
CA LEU A 511 -23.14 -5.48 24.82
C LEU A 511 -24.44 -5.51 25.64
N ILE A 512 -24.70 -4.48 26.45
CA ILE A 512 -25.95 -4.37 27.23
C ILE A 512 -27.17 -4.41 26.29
N GLY A 513 -27.16 -3.61 25.23
CA GLY A 513 -28.27 -3.58 24.27
C GLY A 513 -28.39 -4.85 23.44
N LEU A 514 -27.27 -5.52 23.12
CA LEU A 514 -27.25 -6.82 22.44
C LEU A 514 -27.96 -7.88 23.30
N PHE A 515 -27.54 -8.02 24.57
CA PHE A 515 -28.14 -8.98 25.51
C PHE A 515 -29.59 -8.64 25.87
N PHE A 516 -29.96 -7.37 25.83
CA PHE A 516 -31.36 -6.96 25.95
C PHE A 516 -32.15 -7.39 24.72
N HIS A 517 -31.69 -7.07 23.51
CA HIS A 517 -32.40 -7.35 22.26
C HIS A 517 -32.63 -8.86 22.04
N ILE A 518 -31.62 -9.71 22.27
CA ILE A 518 -31.77 -11.16 22.14
C ILE A 518 -32.87 -11.73 23.05
N LYS A 519 -33.06 -11.14 24.24
CA LYS A 519 -34.09 -11.57 25.20
C LYS A 519 -35.48 -11.03 24.84
N THR A 520 -35.57 -9.80 24.34
CA THR A 520 -36.86 -9.13 24.15
C THR A 520 -37.47 -9.32 22.76
N ASP A 521 -36.65 -9.43 21.71
CA ASP A 521 -37.11 -9.64 20.33
C ASP A 521 -36.14 -10.52 19.52
N PRO A 522 -36.09 -11.83 19.83
CA PRO A 522 -35.15 -12.75 19.18
C PRO A 522 -35.33 -12.79 17.66
N LYS A 523 -36.54 -12.55 17.13
CA LYS A 523 -36.81 -12.60 15.68
C LYS A 523 -36.04 -11.50 14.95
N ARG A 524 -36.20 -10.24 15.37
CA ARG A 524 -35.48 -9.13 14.75
C ARG A 524 -33.99 -9.16 15.11
N PHE A 525 -33.63 -9.67 16.29
CA PHE A 525 -32.24 -9.92 16.66
C PHE A 525 -31.53 -10.82 15.63
N TYR A 526 -32.11 -11.97 15.22
CA TYR A 526 -31.46 -12.85 14.24
C TYR A 526 -31.31 -12.20 12.86
N ALA A 527 -32.27 -11.38 12.43
CA ALA A 527 -32.13 -10.62 11.19
C ALA A 527 -30.96 -9.64 11.27
N ILE A 528 -30.83 -8.89 12.37
CA ILE A 528 -29.71 -7.96 12.60
C ILE A 528 -28.38 -8.69 12.76
N LEU A 529 -28.37 -9.82 13.46
CA LEU A 529 -27.17 -10.65 13.61
C LEU A 529 -26.66 -11.16 12.25
N SER A 530 -27.55 -11.52 11.32
CA SER A 530 -27.14 -11.97 9.99
C SER A 530 -26.33 -10.93 9.23
N ILE A 531 -26.77 -9.66 9.25
CA ILE A 531 -26.03 -8.58 8.57
C ILE A 531 -24.75 -8.22 9.33
N PHE A 532 -24.75 -8.24 10.68
CA PHE A 532 -23.53 -8.07 11.49
C PHE A 532 -22.46 -9.10 11.12
N LEU A 533 -22.83 -10.37 11.04
CA LEU A 533 -21.90 -11.45 10.71
C LEU A 533 -21.42 -11.37 9.26
N LEU A 534 -22.31 -11.06 8.30
CA LEU A 534 -21.94 -10.99 6.89
C LEU A 534 -21.07 -9.78 6.56
N THR A 535 -21.35 -8.62 7.14
CA THR A 535 -20.57 -7.38 6.96
C THR A 535 -19.32 -7.31 7.87
N GLY A 536 -19.11 -8.32 8.71
CA GLY A 536 -17.88 -8.53 9.47
C GLY A 536 -17.17 -9.80 8.99
N LEU A 537 -17.42 -10.92 9.65
CA LEU A 537 -16.80 -12.22 9.35
C LEU A 537 -17.00 -12.69 7.89
N GLY A 538 -18.17 -12.46 7.31
CA GLY A 538 -18.48 -12.88 5.94
C GLY A 538 -17.58 -12.24 4.90
N ILE A 539 -17.28 -10.94 5.05
CA ILE A 539 -16.35 -10.22 4.18
C ILE A 539 -14.95 -10.81 4.32
N LEU A 540 -14.45 -11.02 5.53
CA LEU A 540 -13.10 -11.58 5.76
C LEU A 540 -12.94 -12.96 5.12
N LEU A 541 -13.97 -13.80 5.24
CA LEU A 541 -14.00 -15.11 4.61
C LEU A 541 -13.97 -15.02 3.09
N TYR A 542 -14.75 -14.09 2.53
CA TYR A 542 -14.88 -13.90 1.09
C TYR A 542 -13.64 -13.27 0.46
N THR A 543 -13.08 -12.21 1.05
CA THR A 543 -11.93 -11.50 0.51
C THR A 543 -10.62 -12.24 0.76
N ASN A 544 -10.59 -13.13 1.77
CA ASN A 544 -9.42 -13.92 2.14
C ASN A 544 -8.13 -13.06 2.15
N ASN A 545 -8.18 -11.96 2.92
CA ASN A 545 -7.13 -10.95 2.93
C ASN A 545 -5.76 -11.57 3.23
N LYS A 546 -4.77 -11.28 2.38
CA LYS A 546 -3.36 -11.66 2.59
C LYS A 546 -2.68 -10.72 3.60
N VAL A 547 -1.51 -11.12 4.09
CA VAL A 547 -0.71 -10.26 4.97
C VAL A 547 -0.05 -9.15 4.16
N PHE A 548 -0.13 -7.92 4.65
CA PHE A 548 0.42 -6.70 4.05
C PHE A 548 -0.22 -6.31 2.71
N GLU A 549 -1.35 -5.61 2.80
CA GLU A 549 -1.87 -4.84 1.67
C GLU A 549 -1.37 -3.38 1.75
N PRO A 550 -1.16 -2.69 0.62
CA PRO A 550 -0.69 -1.29 0.62
C PRO A 550 -1.54 -0.33 1.45
N ARG A 551 -2.84 -0.62 1.60
CA ARG A 551 -3.78 0.06 2.50
C ARG A 551 -4.62 -1.00 3.22
N GLU A 552 -4.62 -0.99 4.55
CA GLU A 552 -5.54 -1.82 5.33
C GLU A 552 -6.99 -1.33 5.15
N ARG A 553 -7.97 -2.25 4.98
CA ARG A 553 -9.33 -1.94 4.47
C ARG A 553 -10.42 -1.90 5.55
N ASP A 554 -10.26 -1.09 6.58
CA ASP A 554 -11.23 -0.98 7.68
C ASP A 554 -12.62 -0.49 7.24
N TYR A 555 -12.66 0.39 6.23
CA TYR A 555 -13.88 0.88 5.58
C TYR A 555 -14.79 -0.24 5.05
N ALA A 556 -14.24 -1.41 4.69
CA ALA A 556 -15.03 -2.56 4.24
C ALA A 556 -15.86 -3.19 5.38
N LEU A 557 -15.45 -2.98 6.64
CA LEU A 557 -16.05 -3.57 7.84
C LEU A 557 -17.07 -2.66 8.53
N VAL A 558 -17.21 -1.41 8.05
CA VAL A 558 -18.09 -0.37 8.60
C VAL A 558 -19.55 -0.82 8.69
N GLY A 559 -19.99 -1.74 7.82
CA GLY A 559 -21.31 -2.35 7.90
C GLY A 559 -21.57 -3.10 9.22
N SER A 560 -20.56 -3.75 9.80
CA SER A 560 -20.71 -4.44 11.09
C SER A 560 -20.73 -3.45 12.25
N PHE A 561 -19.96 -2.35 12.14
CA PHE A 561 -19.93 -1.27 13.13
C PHE A 561 -21.27 -0.53 13.16
N TYR A 562 -21.87 -0.25 11.99
CA TYR A 562 -23.23 0.26 11.85
C TYR A 562 -24.22 -0.58 12.66
N ILE A 563 -24.16 -1.90 12.53
CA ILE A 563 -25.08 -2.78 13.25
C ILE A 563 -24.81 -2.79 14.75
N PHE A 564 -23.56 -2.77 15.18
CA PHE A 564 -23.23 -2.74 16.61
C PHE A 564 -23.79 -1.48 17.30
N THR A 565 -23.82 -0.34 16.61
CA THR A 565 -24.38 0.91 17.16
C THR A 565 -25.90 0.86 17.36
N ILE A 566 -26.62 0.00 16.64
CA ILE A 566 -28.04 -0.28 16.92
C ILE A 566 -28.18 -0.82 18.35
N TRP A 567 -27.29 -1.73 18.75
CA TRP A 567 -27.29 -2.25 20.11
C TRP A 567 -26.85 -1.19 21.13
N ILE A 568 -25.89 -0.32 20.81
CA ILE A 568 -25.57 0.85 21.68
C ILE A 568 -26.85 1.66 21.94
N GLY A 569 -27.63 1.97 20.91
CA GLY A 569 -28.91 2.66 21.05
C GLY A 569 -29.92 1.90 21.91
N LEU A 570 -30.09 0.60 21.68
CA LEU A 570 -31.04 -0.24 22.44
C LEU A 570 -30.67 -0.39 23.93
N SER A 571 -29.45 -0.06 24.33
CA SER A 571 -29.05 -0.02 25.74
C SER A 571 -29.83 1.02 26.56
N VAL A 572 -30.29 2.12 25.94
CA VAL A 572 -31.16 3.11 26.59
C VAL A 572 -32.47 2.45 27.06
N LEU A 573 -33.09 1.64 26.19
CA LEU A 573 -34.27 0.86 26.58
C LEU A 573 -33.94 -0.17 27.64
N ALA A 574 -32.80 -0.86 27.54
CA ALA A 574 -32.38 -1.83 28.54
C ALA A 574 -32.30 -1.21 29.95
N LEU A 575 -31.68 -0.03 30.07
CA LEU A 575 -31.58 0.72 31.32
C LEU A 575 -32.94 1.26 31.80
N PHE A 576 -33.77 1.77 30.88
CA PHE A 576 -35.13 2.22 31.18
C PHE A 576 -36.01 1.09 31.74
N GLU A 577 -35.94 -0.09 31.12
CA GLU A 577 -36.69 -1.29 31.51
C GLU A 577 -36.15 -1.94 32.80
N PHE A 578 -34.85 -1.78 33.08
CA PHE A 578 -34.24 -2.26 34.32
C PHE A 578 -34.88 -1.63 35.56
N ILE A 579 -35.27 -0.34 35.48
CA ILE A 579 -35.90 0.40 36.58
C ILE A 579 -37.43 0.21 36.57
N LYS A 580 -37.86 -1.05 36.74
CA LYS A 580 -39.27 -1.48 36.62
C LYS A 580 -40.26 -0.72 37.52
N LYS A 581 -39.83 -0.19 38.67
CA LYS A 581 -40.73 0.45 39.66
C LYS A 581 -41.02 1.94 39.40
N LYS A 582 -40.32 2.62 38.47
CA LYS A 582 -40.47 4.07 38.21
C LYS A 582 -40.24 4.44 36.73
N GLN A 583 -40.96 3.83 35.79
CA GLN A 583 -40.93 4.17 34.36
C GLN A 583 -41.54 5.57 34.09
N SER A 584 -40.75 6.60 34.40
CA SER A 584 -41.13 8.01 34.38
C SER A 584 -40.26 8.77 33.39
N VAL A 585 -40.69 9.97 33.00
CA VAL A 585 -39.93 10.86 32.10
C VAL A 585 -38.50 11.11 32.60
N PRO A 586 -38.25 11.43 33.89
CA PRO A 586 -36.89 11.59 34.40
C PRO A 586 -36.00 10.36 34.22
N VAL A 587 -36.56 9.15 34.36
CA VAL A 587 -35.80 7.90 34.17
C VAL A 587 -35.43 7.68 32.71
N ALA A 588 -36.34 7.97 31.78
CA ALA A 588 -36.05 7.90 30.33
C ALA A 588 -34.95 8.90 29.93
N ILE A 589 -35.00 10.13 30.47
CA ILE A 589 -33.98 11.15 30.24
C ILE A 589 -32.64 10.71 30.84
N ALA A 590 -32.62 10.20 32.08
CA ALA A 590 -31.41 9.73 32.74
C ALA A 590 -30.76 8.56 31.99
N ALA A 591 -31.55 7.57 31.56
CA ALA A 591 -31.06 6.45 30.76
C ALA A 591 -30.45 6.93 29.43
N THR A 592 -31.11 7.89 28.77
CA THR A 592 -30.59 8.51 27.54
C THR A 592 -29.27 9.24 27.80
N ALA A 593 -29.20 10.06 28.85
CA ALA A 593 -28.02 10.83 29.21
C ALA A 593 -26.81 9.95 29.56
N ILE A 594 -27.03 8.85 30.28
CA ILE A 594 -25.98 7.87 30.63
C ILE A 594 -25.36 7.27 29.36
N VAL A 595 -26.20 6.83 28.41
CA VAL A 595 -25.70 6.22 27.17
C VAL A 595 -25.12 7.28 26.24
N ALA A 596 -25.64 8.52 26.25
CA ALA A 596 -25.14 9.63 25.43
C ALA A 596 -23.69 10.01 25.75
N VAL A 597 -23.16 9.65 26.92
CA VAL A 597 -21.73 9.80 27.23
C VAL A 597 -20.85 9.14 26.18
N ALA A 598 -21.25 7.97 25.65
CA ALA A 598 -20.46 7.25 24.66
C ALA A 598 -20.29 8.00 23.33
N PRO A 599 -21.36 8.41 22.60
CA PRO A 599 -21.20 9.20 21.38
C PRO A 599 -20.63 10.59 21.62
N ILE A 600 -20.87 11.22 22.77
CA ILE A 600 -20.25 12.52 23.10
C ILE A 600 -18.73 12.34 23.25
N LEU A 601 -18.28 11.30 23.94
CA LEU A 601 -16.86 10.99 24.10
C LEU A 601 -16.21 10.64 22.77
N MET A 602 -16.86 9.80 21.95
CA MET A 602 -16.37 9.46 20.61
C MET A 602 -16.25 10.72 19.73
N GLY A 603 -17.27 11.59 19.74
CA GLY A 603 -17.23 12.85 19.00
C GLY A 603 -16.15 13.82 19.48
N ALA A 604 -15.85 13.84 20.78
CA ALA A 604 -14.83 14.72 21.35
C ALA A 604 -13.41 14.19 21.16
N GLN A 605 -13.20 12.88 21.25
CA GLN A 605 -11.90 12.25 21.00
C GLN A 605 -11.55 12.27 19.51
N ASN A 606 -12.54 12.06 18.64
CA ASN A 606 -12.27 11.92 17.20
C ASN A 606 -12.32 13.24 16.43
N TRP A 607 -12.48 14.39 17.10
CA TRP A 607 -12.66 15.66 16.39
C TRP A 607 -11.36 16.09 15.69
N ASP A 608 -10.25 16.11 16.42
CA ASP A 608 -8.99 16.65 15.94
C ASP A 608 -8.27 15.73 14.95
N ASP A 609 -8.54 14.42 14.98
CA ASP A 609 -8.01 13.44 14.01
C ASP A 609 -8.99 13.10 12.86
N HIS A 610 -10.17 13.70 12.81
CA HIS A 610 -11.07 13.63 11.65
C HIS A 610 -11.31 14.99 11.00
N ASP A 611 -10.82 16.09 11.59
CA ASP A 611 -10.79 17.39 10.96
C ASP A 611 -9.71 17.45 9.86
N ARG A 612 -10.17 17.40 8.61
CA ARG A 612 -9.34 17.50 7.41
C ARG A 612 -9.44 18.85 6.71
N SER A 613 -10.12 19.83 7.30
CA SER A 613 -10.34 21.16 6.70
C SER A 613 -9.03 21.89 6.36
N GLU A 614 -7.97 21.57 7.10
CA GLU A 614 -6.65 22.17 6.95
C GLU A 614 -5.66 21.29 6.15
N ARG A 615 -6.13 20.20 5.54
CA ARG A 615 -5.29 19.25 4.80
C ARG A 615 -5.22 19.59 3.32
N TYR A 616 -4.01 19.96 2.87
CA TYR A 616 -3.72 20.32 1.48
C TYR A 616 -2.51 19.57 0.91
N THR A 617 -2.12 18.46 1.52
CA THR A 617 -0.89 17.71 1.22
C THR A 617 -0.88 17.10 -0.17
N ALA A 618 -1.92 16.33 -0.54
CA ALA A 618 -2.02 15.74 -1.89
C ALA A 618 -2.13 16.81 -2.99
N TYR A 619 -2.88 17.89 -2.74
CA TYR A 619 -2.95 19.04 -3.64
C TYR A 619 -1.57 19.72 -3.81
N ALA A 620 -0.86 19.96 -2.71
CA ALA A 620 0.46 20.58 -2.75
C ALA A 620 1.50 19.72 -3.47
N GLU A 621 1.48 18.41 -3.26
CA GLU A 621 2.31 17.46 -4.00
C GLU A 621 2.04 17.55 -5.51
N ALA A 622 0.77 17.46 -5.92
CA ALA A 622 0.39 17.56 -7.33
C ALA A 622 0.85 18.89 -7.98
N ASN A 623 0.72 20.02 -7.27
CA ASN A 623 1.24 21.30 -7.74
C ASN A 623 2.77 21.29 -7.88
N ASN A 624 3.50 20.77 -6.89
CA ASN A 624 4.96 20.76 -6.94
C ASN A 624 5.51 19.85 -8.06
N TYR A 625 4.83 18.74 -8.36
CA TYR A 625 5.11 17.92 -9.53
C TYR A 625 4.96 18.72 -10.83
N PHE A 626 3.84 19.41 -10.99
CA PHE A 626 3.54 20.19 -12.17
C PHE A 626 4.44 21.41 -12.32
N ASP A 627 4.66 22.19 -11.26
CA ASP A 627 5.43 23.44 -11.28
C ASP A 627 6.92 23.21 -11.59
N ALA A 628 7.44 22.02 -11.31
CA ALA A 628 8.80 21.63 -11.68
C ALA A 628 8.96 21.27 -13.17
N CYS A 629 7.86 20.93 -13.86
CA CYS A 629 7.87 20.50 -15.25
C CYS A 629 7.76 21.69 -16.23
N LYS A 630 8.55 21.68 -17.31
CA LYS A 630 8.43 22.64 -18.43
C LYS A 630 7.13 22.47 -19.21
N GLU A 631 6.75 23.49 -19.98
CA GLU A 631 5.59 23.41 -20.87
C GLU A 631 5.71 22.26 -21.88
N ASN A 632 4.58 21.60 -22.15
CA ASN A 632 4.44 20.49 -23.12
C ASN A 632 5.41 19.31 -22.87
N SER A 633 5.84 19.08 -21.63
CA SER A 633 6.69 17.93 -21.29
C SER A 633 5.87 16.64 -21.07
N ILE A 634 6.59 15.53 -20.99
CA ILE A 634 6.06 14.22 -20.57
C ILE A 634 6.42 14.03 -19.10
N LEU A 635 5.44 13.69 -18.27
CA LEU A 635 5.63 13.38 -16.85
C LEU A 635 5.21 11.92 -16.60
N VAL A 636 6.18 11.08 -16.29
CA VAL A 636 6.00 9.68 -15.93
C VAL A 636 5.83 9.56 -14.42
N VAL A 637 4.76 8.91 -13.96
CA VAL A 637 4.38 8.79 -12.54
C VAL A 637 4.10 7.35 -12.15
N TYR A 638 4.07 7.08 -10.83
CA TYR A 638 4.09 5.71 -10.32
C TYR A 638 2.95 5.47 -9.32
N GLY A 639 2.08 4.52 -9.66
CA GLY A 639 0.96 4.12 -8.81
C GLY A 639 -0.09 5.20 -8.58
N ASP A 640 -1.03 4.88 -7.72
CA ASP A 640 -2.29 5.63 -7.54
C ASP A 640 -2.06 6.98 -6.88
N ASN A 641 -1.24 7.01 -5.82
CA ASN A 641 -1.01 8.21 -5.01
C ASN A 641 -0.18 9.29 -5.70
N ASP A 642 0.60 8.98 -6.76
CA ASP A 642 1.16 10.02 -7.64
C ASP A 642 0.10 10.47 -8.66
N THR A 643 -0.62 9.51 -9.25
CA THR A 643 -1.43 9.74 -10.45
C THR A 643 -2.75 10.45 -10.15
N TYR A 644 -3.50 10.00 -9.15
CA TYR A 644 -4.87 10.45 -8.91
C TYR A 644 -4.97 11.91 -8.45
N PRO A 645 -4.08 12.43 -7.56
CA PRO A 645 -4.05 13.86 -7.26
C PRO A 645 -3.73 14.72 -8.50
N LEU A 646 -2.81 14.26 -9.37
CA LEU A 646 -2.46 14.96 -10.61
C LEU A 646 -3.64 14.98 -11.60
N TRP A 647 -4.32 13.85 -11.79
CA TRP A 647 -5.53 13.78 -12.62
C TRP A 647 -6.62 14.69 -12.09
N SER A 648 -6.89 14.69 -10.78
CA SER A 648 -7.86 15.61 -10.18
C SER A 648 -7.51 17.07 -10.48
N LEU A 649 -6.26 17.48 -10.23
CA LEU A 649 -5.80 18.84 -10.45
C LEU A 649 -5.83 19.26 -11.94
N GLN A 650 -5.48 18.35 -12.87
CA GLN A 650 -5.43 18.64 -14.30
C GLN A 650 -6.80 18.58 -14.98
N GLU A 651 -7.56 17.50 -14.78
CA GLU A 651 -8.83 17.22 -15.45
C GLU A 651 -9.97 18.08 -14.89
N VAL A 652 -9.96 18.33 -13.58
CA VAL A 652 -11.08 19.02 -12.90
C VAL A 652 -10.80 20.51 -12.77
N GLN A 653 -9.62 20.88 -12.27
CA GLN A 653 -9.28 22.28 -12.00
C GLN A 653 -8.54 22.97 -13.15
N GLY A 654 -8.23 22.23 -14.23
CA GLY A 654 -7.65 22.80 -15.45
C GLY A 654 -6.20 23.25 -15.33
N TYR A 655 -5.46 22.76 -14.33
CA TYR A 655 -4.07 23.15 -14.10
C TYR A 655 -3.11 22.34 -14.97
N ARG A 656 -2.18 23.01 -15.67
CA ARG A 656 -1.14 22.38 -16.51
C ARG A 656 -1.66 21.30 -17.47
N ARG A 657 -2.73 21.64 -18.19
CA ARG A 657 -3.37 20.79 -19.23
C ARG A 657 -2.45 20.50 -20.43
N ASP A 658 -1.32 21.19 -20.54
CA ASP A 658 -0.27 21.00 -21.54
C ASP A 658 0.63 19.78 -21.25
N LEU A 659 0.65 19.28 -20.01
CA LEU A 659 1.50 18.16 -19.61
C LEU A 659 0.90 16.81 -19.97
N LYS A 660 1.70 15.93 -20.58
CA LYS A 660 1.32 14.54 -20.81
C LYS A 660 1.68 13.70 -19.59
N ILE A 661 0.68 13.28 -18.82
CA ILE A 661 0.85 12.38 -17.68
C ILE A 661 0.84 10.93 -18.18
N ILE A 662 1.83 10.14 -17.76
CA ILE A 662 1.91 8.71 -18.04
C ILE A 662 2.10 7.97 -16.71
N ASN A 663 1.13 7.19 -16.28
CA ASN A 663 1.37 6.21 -15.23
C ASN A 663 2.16 5.02 -15.81
N HIS A 664 3.35 4.77 -15.27
CA HIS A 664 4.27 3.73 -15.75
C HIS A 664 3.68 2.32 -15.66
N LEU A 665 2.99 2.00 -14.55
CA LEU A 665 2.39 0.69 -14.32
C LEU A 665 1.20 0.47 -15.27
N LEU A 666 0.37 1.51 -15.46
CA LEU A 666 -0.74 1.44 -16.39
C LEU A 666 -0.28 1.39 -17.85
N LEU A 667 0.94 1.81 -18.18
CA LEU A 667 1.48 1.74 -19.55
C LEU A 667 1.63 0.30 -20.08
N ALA A 668 1.59 -0.69 -19.21
CA ALA A 668 1.49 -2.11 -19.59
C ALA A 668 0.07 -2.50 -20.07
N SER A 669 -0.93 -1.66 -19.85
CA SER A 669 -2.27 -1.83 -20.41
C SER A 669 -2.38 -1.16 -21.78
N ASP A 670 -3.13 -1.80 -22.67
CA ASP A 670 -3.43 -1.33 -24.02
C ASP A 670 -4.19 0.01 -24.02
N TRP A 671 -5.17 0.19 -23.14
CA TRP A 671 -5.97 1.42 -23.06
C TRP A 671 -5.11 2.63 -22.70
N HIS A 672 -4.21 2.51 -21.71
CA HIS A 672 -3.39 3.63 -21.26
C HIS A 672 -2.27 3.93 -22.27
N ALA A 673 -1.67 2.90 -22.88
CA ALA A 673 -0.71 3.09 -23.96
C ALA A 673 -1.35 3.79 -25.18
N GLN A 674 -2.59 3.45 -25.54
CA GLN A 674 -3.35 4.16 -26.57
C GLN A 674 -3.66 5.61 -26.15
N GLN A 675 -4.04 5.83 -24.90
CA GLN A 675 -4.30 7.15 -24.33
C GLN A 675 -3.06 8.06 -24.41
N ALA A 676 -1.88 7.54 -24.05
CA ALA A 676 -0.61 8.26 -24.13
C ALA A 676 -0.30 8.72 -25.57
N LYS A 677 -0.63 7.89 -26.56
CA LYS A 677 -0.32 8.07 -27.99
C LYS A 677 -1.31 8.94 -28.77
N ARG A 678 -2.28 9.56 -28.10
CA ARG A 678 -3.17 10.57 -28.69
C ARG A 678 -3.08 11.88 -27.92
N LYS A 679 -3.58 12.96 -28.53
CA LYS A 679 -3.76 14.22 -27.83
C LYS A 679 -4.83 14.04 -26.74
N THR A 680 -4.52 14.46 -25.51
CA THR A 680 -5.46 14.47 -24.38
C THR A 680 -5.39 15.85 -23.76
N LEU A 681 -6.55 16.46 -23.49
CA LEU A 681 -6.64 17.88 -23.12
C LEU A 681 -5.85 18.75 -24.11
N ASP A 682 -4.88 19.52 -23.61
CA ASP A 682 -4.01 20.38 -24.42
C ASP A 682 -2.64 19.71 -24.70
N ALA A 683 -2.37 18.55 -24.11
CA ALA A 683 -1.10 17.82 -24.19
C ALA A 683 -0.98 16.95 -25.44
N GLU A 684 0.06 17.22 -26.24
CA GLU A 684 0.37 16.46 -27.45
C GLU A 684 0.68 14.99 -27.17
N ALA A 685 0.35 14.11 -28.12
CA ALA A 685 0.63 12.68 -28.05
C ALA A 685 2.12 12.40 -27.74
N VAL A 686 2.39 11.31 -27.02
CA VAL A 686 3.77 10.80 -26.92
C VAL A 686 4.23 10.34 -28.31
N PRO A 687 5.49 10.61 -28.68
CA PRO A 687 6.07 10.04 -29.88
C PRO A 687 6.20 8.52 -29.67
N SER A 688 5.80 7.74 -30.68
CA SER A 688 5.82 6.27 -30.64
C SER A 688 5.72 5.72 -32.06
N THR A 689 6.40 4.61 -32.33
CA THR A 689 6.35 3.89 -33.61
C THR A 689 5.70 2.52 -33.51
N LEU A 690 5.49 1.99 -32.30
CA LEU A 690 4.88 0.68 -32.10
C LEU A 690 3.37 0.72 -32.41
N PRO A 691 2.83 -0.13 -33.29
CA PRO A 691 1.39 -0.27 -33.51
C PRO A 691 0.70 -1.04 -32.37
N LEU A 692 -0.63 -0.93 -32.24
CA LEU A 692 -1.43 -1.64 -31.22
C LEU A 692 -1.19 -3.17 -31.24
N GLU A 693 -0.94 -3.74 -32.42
CA GLU A 693 -0.64 -5.17 -32.61
C GLU A 693 0.64 -5.65 -31.89
N ASP A 694 1.49 -4.72 -31.44
CA ASP A 694 2.74 -5.02 -30.73
C ASP A 694 2.66 -4.83 -29.21
N TYR A 695 1.58 -4.25 -28.68
CA TYR A 695 1.39 -4.03 -27.23
C TYR A 695 -0.04 -4.25 -26.74
N GLY A 696 -0.96 -4.71 -27.59
CA GLY A 696 -2.33 -5.07 -27.22
C GLY A 696 -2.38 -6.16 -26.16
N ARG A 697 -3.59 -6.51 -25.73
CA ARG A 697 -3.80 -7.58 -24.75
C ARG A 697 -3.21 -8.92 -25.24
N GLU A 698 -2.52 -9.65 -24.37
CA GLU A 698 -1.81 -10.91 -24.69
C GLU A 698 -0.66 -10.78 -25.73
N MET A 699 -0.21 -9.57 -26.04
CA MET A 699 0.86 -9.32 -27.02
C MET A 699 2.10 -8.75 -26.34
N ASN A 700 3.23 -9.49 -26.43
CA ASN A 700 4.52 -9.05 -25.92
C ASN A 700 4.47 -8.55 -24.46
N ASP A 701 3.77 -9.25 -23.57
CA ASP A 701 3.63 -8.86 -22.16
C ASP A 701 4.99 -8.89 -21.41
N GLU A 702 5.89 -9.74 -21.88
CA GLU A 702 7.26 -9.92 -21.38
C GLU A 702 8.26 -9.98 -22.55
N PHE A 703 9.43 -9.39 -22.35
CA PHE A 703 10.53 -9.34 -23.31
C PHE A 703 11.77 -10.04 -22.75
N ILE A 704 12.32 -10.96 -23.54
CA ILE A 704 13.52 -11.71 -23.20
C ILE A 704 14.73 -11.00 -23.78
N ILE A 705 15.73 -10.73 -22.93
CA ILE A 705 16.99 -10.10 -23.35
C ILE A 705 18.08 -11.17 -23.40
N PHE A 706 18.69 -11.31 -24.57
CA PHE A 706 19.90 -12.10 -24.76
C PHE A 706 21.12 -11.21 -24.82
N ASN A 707 22.27 -11.77 -24.48
CA ASN A 707 23.58 -11.17 -24.72
C ASN A 707 24.31 -11.96 -25.81
N ASP A 708 23.98 -11.68 -27.07
CA ASP A 708 24.74 -12.24 -28.20
C ASP A 708 26.00 -11.41 -28.45
N PRO A 709 27.21 -11.93 -28.16
CA PRO A 709 28.45 -11.18 -28.31
C PRO A 709 28.78 -10.86 -29.77
N THR A 710 28.09 -11.46 -30.73
CA THR A 710 28.25 -11.18 -32.17
C THR A 710 27.45 -9.96 -32.63
N ILE A 711 26.52 -9.46 -31.79
CA ILE A 711 25.68 -8.31 -32.10
C ILE A 711 26.22 -7.07 -31.37
N GLU A 712 26.60 -6.07 -32.16
CA GLU A 712 26.99 -4.77 -31.64
C GLU A 712 25.80 -4.09 -30.92
N PRO A 713 26.07 -3.20 -29.94
CA PRO A 713 25.04 -2.42 -29.27
C PRO A 713 24.07 -1.74 -30.25
N LEU A 714 22.77 -1.90 -30.00
CA LEU A 714 21.74 -1.37 -30.89
C LEU A 714 21.32 0.03 -30.46
N THR A 715 21.12 0.94 -31.42
CA THR A 715 20.41 2.19 -31.11
C THR A 715 18.98 1.88 -30.69
N ALA A 716 18.38 2.65 -29.78
CA ALA A 716 17.00 2.47 -29.32
C ALA A 716 16.00 2.31 -30.48
N LYS A 717 16.14 3.13 -31.54
CA LYS A 717 15.32 3.01 -32.75
C LYS A 717 15.46 1.65 -33.46
N LYS A 718 16.69 1.14 -33.62
CA LYS A 718 16.96 -0.19 -34.19
C LYS A 718 16.45 -1.32 -33.30
N ALA A 719 16.46 -1.14 -31.97
CA ALA A 719 15.91 -2.12 -31.04
C ALA A 719 14.39 -2.23 -31.20
N ILE A 720 13.67 -1.10 -31.31
CA ILE A 720 12.23 -1.09 -31.60
C ILE A 720 11.93 -1.65 -33.00
N GLU A 721 12.73 -1.30 -34.01
CA GLU A 721 12.61 -1.89 -35.35
C GLU A 721 12.85 -3.40 -35.34
N PHE A 722 13.79 -3.90 -34.53
CA PHE A 722 14.03 -5.33 -34.36
C PHE A 722 12.80 -6.03 -33.80
N ILE A 723 12.25 -5.51 -32.68
CA ILE A 723 11.03 -6.04 -32.04
C ILE A 723 9.86 -6.11 -33.04
N ARG A 724 9.63 -5.03 -33.79
CA ARG A 724 8.54 -4.95 -34.77
C ARG A 724 8.75 -5.92 -35.94
N ASP A 725 9.95 -5.91 -36.53
CA ASP A 725 10.23 -6.68 -37.75
C ASP A 725 10.50 -8.18 -37.46
N GLN A 726 10.67 -8.57 -36.19
CA GLN A 726 10.81 -9.98 -35.77
C GLN A 726 9.63 -10.84 -36.25
N LYS A 727 8.41 -10.30 -36.17
CA LYS A 727 7.18 -10.96 -36.60
C LYS A 727 7.07 -11.13 -38.12
N THR A 728 7.82 -10.34 -38.91
CA THR A 728 7.76 -10.38 -40.38
C THR A 728 8.66 -11.44 -41.00
N GLY A 729 9.43 -12.17 -40.18
CA GLY A 729 10.38 -13.19 -40.62
C GLY A 729 11.75 -12.67 -41.08
N LYS A 730 11.99 -11.35 -40.96
CA LYS A 730 13.25 -10.71 -41.37
C LYS A 730 14.48 -11.26 -40.63
N TYR A 731 14.29 -11.73 -39.40
CA TYR A 731 15.35 -12.23 -38.51
C TYR A 731 15.33 -13.76 -38.32
N ASP A 732 14.64 -14.52 -39.19
CA ASP A 732 14.49 -15.98 -39.05
C ASP A 732 15.81 -16.73 -38.91
N GLN A 733 16.79 -16.38 -39.73
CA GLN A 733 18.10 -17.00 -39.70
C GLN A 733 18.80 -16.78 -38.34
N TYR A 734 18.71 -15.55 -37.82
CA TYR A 734 19.26 -15.19 -36.51
C TYR A 734 18.55 -15.96 -35.39
N LEU A 735 17.22 -15.95 -35.35
CA LEU A 735 16.44 -16.64 -34.32
C LEU A 735 16.68 -18.15 -34.33
N ASN A 736 16.83 -18.76 -35.51
CA ASN A 736 17.17 -20.17 -35.62
C ASN A 736 18.57 -20.47 -35.06
N ASN A 737 19.57 -19.64 -35.36
CA ASN A 737 20.92 -19.79 -34.82
C ASN A 737 20.94 -19.61 -33.30
N LEU A 738 20.28 -18.56 -32.79
CA LEU A 738 20.13 -18.31 -31.37
C LEU A 738 19.50 -19.52 -30.66
N LYS A 739 18.41 -20.06 -31.22
CA LYS A 739 17.75 -21.25 -30.68
C LYS A 739 18.69 -22.46 -30.60
N GLN A 740 19.51 -22.70 -31.61
CA GLN A 740 20.48 -23.80 -31.58
C GLN A 740 21.57 -23.58 -30.52
N THR A 741 22.11 -22.36 -30.43
CA THR A 741 23.13 -22.01 -29.42
C THR A 741 22.59 -22.18 -28.00
N GLU A 742 21.40 -21.67 -27.72
CA GLU A 742 20.79 -21.78 -26.39
C GLU A 742 20.40 -23.23 -26.06
N LEU A 743 19.90 -24.01 -27.03
CA LEU A 743 19.67 -25.44 -26.84
C LEU A 743 20.95 -26.20 -26.53
N GLN A 744 22.08 -25.82 -27.13
CA GLN A 744 23.37 -26.43 -26.82
C GLN A 744 23.79 -26.11 -25.38
N LYS A 745 23.72 -24.84 -24.95
CA LYS A 745 23.99 -24.47 -23.55
C LYS A 745 23.11 -25.24 -22.56
N MET A 746 21.81 -25.39 -22.86
CA MET A 746 20.89 -26.16 -22.02
C MET A 746 21.25 -27.64 -21.97
N ASN A 747 21.71 -28.24 -23.08
CA ASN A 747 22.24 -29.62 -23.09
C ASN A 747 23.48 -29.73 -22.21
N ASP A 748 24.42 -28.79 -22.32
CA ASP A 748 25.65 -28.79 -21.53
C ASP A 748 25.35 -28.72 -20.02
N VAL A 749 24.33 -27.96 -19.60
CA VAL A 749 23.87 -27.91 -18.19
C VAL A 749 23.28 -29.25 -17.74
N VAL A 750 22.45 -29.89 -18.58
CA VAL A 750 21.88 -31.22 -18.28
C VAL A 750 23.00 -32.25 -18.14
N ASP A 751 23.95 -32.25 -19.07
CA ASP A 751 25.10 -33.17 -19.07
C ASP A 751 26.01 -32.91 -17.87
N PHE A 752 26.23 -31.65 -17.47
CA PHE A 752 26.97 -31.28 -16.27
C PHE A 752 26.36 -31.91 -15.01
N TYR A 753 25.05 -31.79 -14.79
CA TYR A 753 24.41 -32.39 -13.62
C TYR A 753 24.47 -33.92 -13.63
N ILE A 754 24.32 -34.56 -14.80
CA ILE A 754 24.47 -36.02 -14.95
C ILE A 754 25.91 -36.45 -14.58
N GLN A 755 26.91 -35.73 -15.10
CA GLN A 755 28.33 -36.02 -14.83
C GLN A 755 28.68 -35.76 -13.36
N LEU A 756 28.18 -34.67 -12.78
CA LEU A 756 28.37 -34.31 -11.37
C LEU A 756 27.82 -35.41 -10.46
N GLU A 757 26.60 -35.89 -10.72
CA GLU A 757 26.01 -36.99 -9.94
C GLU A 757 26.84 -38.28 -10.05
N GLY A 758 27.26 -38.64 -11.27
CA GLY A 758 28.09 -39.82 -11.51
C GLY A 758 29.44 -39.74 -10.79
N GLY A 759 30.11 -38.58 -10.88
CA GLY A 759 31.40 -38.32 -10.23
C GLY A 759 31.30 -38.32 -8.70
N MET A 760 30.27 -37.69 -8.12
CA MET A 760 30.06 -37.70 -6.67
C MET A 760 29.74 -39.10 -6.15
N LYS A 761 28.92 -39.88 -6.84
CA LYS A 761 28.63 -41.28 -6.45
C LYS A 761 29.88 -42.15 -6.47
N ALA A 762 30.74 -41.97 -7.48
CA ALA A 762 32.03 -42.66 -7.55
C ALA A 762 32.96 -42.28 -6.38
N ALA A 763 33.09 -40.97 -6.09
CA ALA A 763 33.90 -40.49 -4.98
C ALA A 763 33.38 -40.95 -3.59
N ILE A 764 32.07 -41.04 -3.41
CA ILE A 764 31.45 -41.59 -2.19
C ILE A 764 31.75 -43.09 -2.06
N ALA A 765 31.68 -43.84 -3.15
CA ALA A 765 32.01 -45.27 -3.16
C ALA A 765 33.49 -45.55 -2.81
N GLU A 766 34.37 -44.57 -3.03
CA GLU A 766 35.79 -44.61 -2.65
C GLU A 766 36.07 -44.06 -1.23
N GLY A 767 35.04 -43.69 -0.47
CA GLY A 767 35.16 -43.21 0.92
C GLY A 767 35.34 -41.70 1.07
N GLY A 768 35.04 -40.90 0.05
CA GLY A 768 35.19 -39.44 0.06
C GLY A 768 34.14 -38.71 0.92
N GLU A 769 34.52 -38.29 2.12
CA GLU A 769 33.64 -37.59 3.07
C GLU A 769 33.13 -36.23 2.55
N ARG A 770 33.99 -35.45 1.87
CA ARG A 770 33.63 -34.17 1.23
C ARG A 770 32.59 -34.33 0.13
N ALA A 771 32.67 -35.40 -0.67
CA ALA A 771 31.69 -35.69 -1.73
C ALA A 771 30.33 -36.06 -1.14
N SER A 772 30.31 -36.78 -0.01
CA SER A 772 29.09 -37.11 0.72
C SER A 772 28.41 -35.87 1.30
N GLN A 773 29.17 -34.96 1.92
CA GLN A 773 28.67 -33.68 2.43
C GLN A 773 28.17 -32.77 1.30
N ALA A 774 28.92 -32.64 0.20
CA ALA A 774 28.52 -31.86 -0.97
C ALA A 774 27.24 -32.41 -1.61
N MET A 775 27.10 -33.74 -1.72
CA MET A 775 25.89 -34.36 -2.27
C MET A 775 24.67 -34.17 -1.36
N GLN A 776 24.87 -34.10 -0.04
CA GLN A 776 23.83 -33.76 0.93
C GLN A 776 23.38 -32.29 0.80
N GLN A 777 24.29 -31.36 0.46
CA GLN A 777 23.96 -29.95 0.20
C GLN A 777 23.34 -29.69 -1.19
N LEU A 778 23.77 -30.42 -2.22
CA LEU A 778 23.27 -30.29 -3.61
C LEU A 778 21.80 -30.71 -3.77
N GLY A 779 21.32 -31.59 -2.89
CA GLY A 779 19.95 -32.11 -2.89
C GLY A 779 19.69 -33.14 -3.99
N ASP A 780 18.44 -33.22 -4.47
CA ASP A 780 18.03 -34.19 -5.50
C ASP A 780 18.48 -33.77 -6.91
N VAL A 781 19.65 -34.28 -7.32
CA VAL A 781 20.23 -34.03 -8.65
C VAL A 781 19.35 -34.59 -9.78
N GLN A 782 18.64 -35.70 -9.58
CA GLN A 782 17.76 -36.29 -10.59
C GLN A 782 16.56 -35.38 -10.87
N SER A 783 15.99 -34.75 -9.84
CA SER A 783 14.97 -33.72 -10.02
C SER A 783 15.49 -32.51 -10.80
N ARG A 784 16.74 -32.07 -10.56
CA ARG A 784 17.37 -30.98 -11.32
C ARG A 784 17.60 -31.36 -12.79
N VAL A 785 18.12 -32.55 -13.07
CA VAL A 785 18.29 -33.07 -14.44
C VAL A 785 16.96 -33.12 -15.17
N LYS A 786 15.91 -33.64 -14.52
CA LYS A 786 14.55 -33.67 -15.07
C LYS A 786 14.01 -32.28 -15.33
N TYR A 787 14.26 -31.33 -14.43
CA TYR A 787 13.88 -29.93 -14.58
C TYR A 787 14.56 -29.29 -15.81
N PHE A 788 15.88 -29.31 -15.88
CA PHE A 788 16.62 -28.70 -17.00
C PHE A 788 16.34 -29.40 -18.33
N SER A 789 16.11 -30.72 -18.32
CA SER A 789 15.68 -31.46 -19.52
C SER A 789 14.30 -30.98 -20.01
N ARG A 790 13.35 -30.76 -19.09
CA ARG A 790 12.04 -30.21 -19.43
C ARG A 790 12.14 -28.78 -19.96
N VAL A 791 12.89 -27.90 -19.29
CA VAL A 791 13.11 -26.50 -19.74
C VAL A 791 13.69 -26.49 -21.16
N ARG A 792 14.69 -27.35 -21.42
CA ARG A 792 15.25 -27.53 -22.76
C ARG A 792 14.19 -27.99 -23.77
N ASP A 793 13.39 -29.00 -23.42
CA ASP A 793 12.38 -29.56 -24.32
C ASP A 793 11.24 -28.56 -24.60
N ASP A 794 10.84 -27.78 -23.59
CA ASP A 794 9.88 -26.69 -23.71
C ASP A 794 10.44 -25.58 -24.63
N PHE A 795 11.69 -25.15 -24.40
CA PHE A 795 12.39 -24.17 -25.24
C PHE A 795 12.59 -24.67 -26.70
N LYS A 796 12.87 -25.96 -26.88
CA LYS A 796 12.98 -26.60 -28.20
C LYS A 796 11.70 -26.47 -29.01
N ASN A 797 10.53 -26.54 -28.36
CA ASN A 797 9.24 -26.43 -29.01
C ASN A 797 8.73 -24.98 -29.11
N LEU A 798 9.44 -24.03 -28.52
CA LEU A 798 9.07 -22.62 -28.48
C LEU A 798 9.24 -21.93 -29.85
N ASP A 799 8.21 -21.24 -30.32
CA ASP A 799 8.29 -20.41 -31.52
C ASP A 799 8.81 -19.02 -31.15
N LEU A 800 10.11 -18.79 -31.33
CA LEU A 800 10.76 -17.52 -31.00
C LEU A 800 10.20 -16.33 -31.79
N LYS A 801 9.45 -16.52 -32.89
CA LYS A 801 8.81 -15.40 -33.61
C LYS A 801 7.61 -14.81 -32.88
N LYS A 802 7.04 -15.56 -31.93
CA LYS A 802 5.85 -15.18 -31.16
C LYS A 802 6.18 -14.59 -29.80
N ILE A 803 7.47 -14.45 -29.48
CA ILE A 803 7.97 -13.95 -28.21
C ILE A 803 8.81 -12.74 -28.48
N ALA A 804 8.67 -11.70 -27.67
CA ALA A 804 9.41 -10.48 -27.85
C ALA A 804 10.86 -10.67 -27.39
N ILE A 805 11.83 -10.45 -28.29
CA ILE A 805 13.24 -10.71 -28.02
C ILE A 805 14.07 -9.46 -28.31
N LEU A 806 15.02 -9.18 -27.42
CA LEU A 806 16.13 -8.25 -27.66
C LEU A 806 17.44 -9.02 -27.75
N PRO A 807 18.23 -8.83 -28.82
CA PRO A 807 19.43 -9.65 -29.08
C PRO A 807 20.67 -9.19 -28.30
N THR A 808 20.63 -8.00 -27.70
CA THR A 808 21.72 -7.43 -26.91
C THR A 808 21.14 -6.61 -25.74
N PRO A 809 21.79 -6.64 -24.56
CA PRO A 809 21.41 -5.79 -23.42
C PRO A 809 21.87 -4.33 -23.57
N HIS A 810 22.76 -4.04 -24.53
CA HIS A 810 23.38 -2.73 -24.67
C HIS A 810 22.62 -1.88 -25.68
N ILE A 811 21.83 -0.93 -25.19
CA ILE A 811 21.02 -0.04 -26.03
C ILE A 811 21.57 1.39 -26.00
N ILE A 812 21.80 1.97 -27.17
CA ILE A 812 22.33 3.32 -27.35
C ILE A 812 21.21 4.30 -27.65
N ILE A 813 21.09 5.38 -26.89
CA ILE A 813 20.24 6.54 -27.21
C ILE A 813 21.15 7.67 -27.71
N PRO A 814 21.15 7.98 -29.02
CA PRO A 814 21.95 9.07 -29.57
C PRO A 814 21.53 10.44 -28.98
N VAL A 815 22.49 11.33 -28.79
CA VAL A 815 22.25 12.68 -28.25
C VAL A 815 22.50 13.74 -29.32
N ASP A 816 21.44 14.50 -29.65
CA ASP A 816 21.57 15.71 -30.46
C ASP A 816 21.80 16.92 -29.54
N LYS A 817 23.07 17.26 -29.33
CA LYS A 817 23.48 18.38 -28.45
C LYS A 817 22.84 19.72 -28.85
N GLN A 818 22.58 19.96 -30.14
CA GLN A 818 21.94 21.20 -30.57
C GLN A 818 20.47 21.25 -30.16
N LYS A 819 19.72 20.15 -30.34
CA LYS A 819 18.32 20.06 -29.89
C LYS A 819 18.19 20.12 -28.37
N VAL A 820 19.06 19.41 -27.66
CA VAL A 820 19.10 19.42 -26.19
C VAL A 820 19.22 20.85 -25.65
N LEU A 821 20.12 21.65 -26.21
CA LEU A 821 20.29 23.05 -25.82
C LEU A 821 19.16 23.95 -26.33
N LYS A 822 18.71 23.77 -27.58
CA LYS A 822 17.64 24.57 -28.20
C LYS A 822 16.31 24.44 -27.45
N ASN A 823 15.97 23.23 -27.03
CA ASN A 823 14.74 22.93 -26.27
C ASN A 823 14.95 23.16 -24.76
N GLY A 824 16.12 23.66 -24.36
CA GLY A 824 16.47 24.00 -22.99
C GLY A 824 16.53 22.81 -22.04
N ILE A 825 16.65 21.57 -22.53
CA ILE A 825 16.70 20.35 -21.71
C ILE A 825 17.84 20.43 -20.71
N VAL A 826 19.02 20.87 -21.17
CA VAL A 826 20.19 21.14 -20.33
C VAL A 826 20.49 22.64 -20.34
N SER A 827 20.79 23.20 -19.18
CA SER A 827 21.23 24.59 -19.06
C SER A 827 22.54 24.84 -19.81
N ALA A 828 22.68 25.99 -20.48
CA ALA A 828 23.84 26.31 -21.30
C ALA A 828 25.19 26.20 -20.56
N LYS A 829 25.20 26.41 -19.23
CA LYS A 829 26.40 26.24 -18.38
C LYS A 829 26.95 24.81 -18.34
N TYR A 830 26.13 23.81 -18.65
CA TYR A 830 26.52 22.40 -18.64
C TYR A 830 26.66 21.83 -20.06
N ALA A 831 26.68 22.68 -21.09
CA ALA A 831 26.79 22.25 -22.48
C ALA A 831 27.99 21.33 -22.73
N ASP A 832 29.11 21.57 -22.05
CA ASP A 832 30.35 20.79 -22.21
C ASP A 832 30.29 19.40 -21.55
N GLN A 833 29.29 19.14 -20.70
CA GLN A 833 29.10 17.86 -20.02
C GLN A 833 28.11 16.94 -20.76
N ILE A 834 27.49 17.44 -21.83
CA ILE A 834 26.56 16.67 -22.67
C ILE A 834 27.34 15.56 -23.37
N VAL A 835 26.96 14.30 -23.12
CA VAL A 835 27.53 13.13 -23.79
C VAL A 835 27.00 12.98 -25.21
N ASP A 836 27.77 12.35 -26.10
CA ASP A 836 27.34 12.09 -27.49
C ASP A 836 26.24 11.01 -27.58
N SER A 837 26.17 10.11 -26.59
CA SER A 837 25.15 9.08 -26.49
C SER A 837 24.98 8.58 -25.05
N ILE A 838 23.75 8.17 -24.70
CA ILE A 838 23.45 7.43 -23.46
C ILE A 838 23.49 5.93 -23.79
N THR A 839 24.18 5.15 -22.96
CA THR A 839 24.17 3.68 -23.06
C THR A 839 23.35 3.11 -21.91
N LEU A 840 22.26 2.43 -22.24
CA LEU A 840 21.49 1.58 -21.33
C LEU A 840 22.13 0.20 -21.27
N ASN A 841 22.31 -0.31 -20.05
CA ASN A 841 22.69 -1.68 -19.81
C ASN A 841 21.51 -2.38 -19.16
N LEU A 842 20.78 -3.15 -19.97
CA LEU A 842 19.60 -3.86 -19.52
C LEU A 842 20.00 -5.20 -18.86
N PRO A 843 19.26 -5.67 -17.84
CA PRO A 843 19.53 -6.97 -17.22
C PRO A 843 19.36 -8.08 -18.25
N VAL A 844 20.33 -8.99 -18.30
CA VAL A 844 20.23 -10.19 -19.13
C VAL A 844 19.37 -11.22 -18.38
N SER A 845 18.43 -11.86 -19.07
CA SER A 845 17.35 -12.63 -18.43
C SER A 845 17.75 -13.83 -17.57
N TYR A 846 19.05 -14.15 -17.50
CA TYR A 846 19.62 -15.27 -16.75
C TYR A 846 20.74 -14.86 -15.77
N GLU A 847 21.05 -13.56 -15.62
CA GLU A 847 22.01 -13.09 -14.61
C GLU A 847 21.32 -12.93 -13.26
N VAL A 848 21.80 -13.68 -12.25
CA VAL A 848 21.46 -13.47 -10.84
C VAL A 848 22.65 -12.76 -10.20
N SER A 849 22.65 -11.43 -10.21
CA SER A 849 23.56 -10.62 -9.40
C SER A 849 22.78 -9.94 -8.28
N GLU A 850 23.46 -9.55 -7.20
CA GLU A 850 22.87 -8.73 -6.13
C GLU A 850 22.27 -7.40 -6.65
N GLU A 851 22.72 -6.92 -7.82
CA GLU A 851 22.15 -5.75 -8.51
C GLU A 851 20.80 -6.03 -9.21
N PHE A 852 20.41 -7.29 -9.42
CA PHE A 852 19.26 -7.69 -10.25
C PHE A 852 18.27 -8.66 -9.59
N ILE A 853 18.25 -8.77 -8.26
CA ILE A 853 17.23 -9.55 -7.53
C ILE A 853 15.84 -8.95 -7.82
N GLY A 854 15.05 -9.64 -8.66
CA GLY A 854 13.67 -9.27 -8.99
C GLY A 854 13.40 -8.80 -10.42
N ALA A 855 14.42 -8.66 -11.28
CA ALA A 855 14.24 -8.23 -12.68
C ALA A 855 14.92 -9.21 -13.65
N SER A 856 14.19 -10.21 -14.13
CA SER A 856 14.67 -11.19 -15.14
C SER A 856 14.21 -10.88 -16.57
N SER A 857 13.35 -9.87 -16.77
CA SER A 857 12.79 -9.54 -18.09
C SER A 857 12.24 -8.12 -18.11
N LEU A 858 12.27 -7.48 -19.28
CA LEU A 858 11.57 -6.22 -19.47
C LEU A 858 10.09 -6.49 -19.68
N MET A 859 9.26 -5.66 -19.08
CA MET A 859 7.81 -5.71 -19.25
C MET A 859 7.37 -4.79 -20.38
N LYS A 860 6.13 -4.94 -20.84
CA LYS A 860 5.55 -4.12 -21.90
C LYS A 860 5.68 -2.61 -21.68
N ASN A 861 5.47 -2.13 -20.46
CA ASN A 861 5.66 -0.73 -20.08
C ASN A 861 7.10 -0.24 -20.33
N ASP A 862 8.12 -1.07 -20.05
CA ASP A 862 9.52 -0.71 -20.25
C ASP A 862 9.84 -0.51 -21.74
N ILE A 863 9.24 -1.33 -22.61
CA ILE A 863 9.41 -1.21 -24.06
C ILE A 863 8.62 -0.04 -24.64
N MET A 864 7.44 0.26 -24.11
CA MET A 864 6.75 1.52 -24.44
C MET A 864 7.61 2.72 -24.06
N MET A 865 8.25 2.70 -22.89
CA MET A 865 9.20 3.74 -22.50
C MET A 865 10.40 3.82 -23.45
N LEU A 866 10.95 2.68 -23.87
CA LEU A 866 12.03 2.63 -24.86
C LEU A 866 11.62 3.24 -26.22
N ASP A 867 10.40 2.98 -26.70
CA ASP A 867 9.87 3.55 -27.94
C ASP A 867 9.67 5.06 -27.84
N ILE A 868 9.17 5.55 -26.70
CA ILE A 868 9.09 6.99 -26.41
C ILE A 868 10.48 7.63 -26.48
N LEU A 869 11.48 7.02 -25.85
CA LEU A 869 12.87 7.53 -25.89
C LEU A 869 13.46 7.49 -27.29
N ALA A 870 13.21 6.42 -28.05
CA ALA A 870 13.72 6.23 -29.41
C ALA A 870 13.15 7.26 -30.41
N THR A 871 11.96 7.79 -30.14
CA THR A 871 11.21 8.64 -31.07
C THR A 871 11.12 10.10 -30.65
N ASN A 872 11.34 10.40 -29.36
CA ASN A 872 11.31 11.77 -28.85
C ASN A 872 12.38 12.67 -29.47
N ASP A 873 13.57 12.13 -29.80
CA ASP A 873 14.65 12.86 -30.49
C ASP A 873 14.97 14.21 -29.80
N TRP A 874 14.93 14.21 -28.46
CA TRP A 874 15.16 15.36 -27.61
C TRP A 874 14.25 16.58 -27.88
N ASN A 875 13.06 16.36 -28.48
CA ASN A 875 12.09 17.43 -28.78
C ASN A 875 11.26 17.87 -27.57
N ARG A 876 10.94 16.94 -26.66
CA ARG A 876 10.20 17.21 -25.42
C ARG A 876 11.03 16.78 -24.22
N SER A 877 10.95 17.54 -23.12
CA SER A 877 11.48 17.10 -21.83
C SER A 877 10.69 15.91 -21.30
N ILE A 878 11.40 14.94 -20.72
CA ILE A 878 10.82 13.78 -20.04
C ILE A 878 11.17 13.90 -18.56
N TYR A 879 10.16 13.84 -17.71
CA TYR A 879 10.27 13.88 -16.26
C TYR A 879 9.77 12.57 -15.67
N PHE A 880 10.38 12.14 -14.57
CA PHE A 880 10.00 10.99 -13.78
C PHE A 880 9.63 11.44 -12.37
N GLY A 881 8.53 10.94 -11.83
CA GLY A 881 8.15 11.17 -10.44
C GLY A 881 9.14 10.58 -9.46
N GLY A 882 9.23 11.19 -8.27
CA GLY A 882 10.18 10.76 -7.24
C GLY A 882 10.00 9.30 -6.80
N GLY A 883 8.77 8.77 -6.84
CA GLY A 883 8.45 7.41 -6.40
C GLY A 883 9.10 6.29 -7.21
N GLY A 884 9.44 6.51 -8.48
CA GLY A 884 10.06 5.48 -9.33
C GLY A 884 11.55 5.66 -9.57
N ALA A 885 12.13 6.81 -9.23
CA ALA A 885 13.56 7.07 -9.49
C ALA A 885 14.51 6.22 -8.63
N SER A 886 14.04 5.70 -7.49
CA SER A 886 14.81 4.80 -6.62
C SER A 886 15.01 3.40 -7.20
N GLU A 887 14.12 2.96 -8.08
CA GLU A 887 14.21 1.63 -8.72
C GLU A 887 14.73 1.80 -10.16
N ALA A 888 15.84 1.14 -10.47
CA ALA A 888 16.50 1.34 -11.76
C ALA A 888 15.56 1.02 -12.94
N GLN A 889 14.79 -0.07 -12.89
CA GLN A 889 13.86 -0.47 -13.95
C GLN A 889 12.73 0.56 -14.14
N SER A 890 12.21 1.15 -13.07
CA SER A 890 11.11 2.14 -13.11
C SER A 890 11.46 3.41 -13.91
N VAL A 891 12.75 3.71 -14.10
CA VAL A 891 13.23 4.78 -14.99
C VAL A 891 14.00 4.24 -16.20
N LEU A 892 13.78 2.98 -16.58
CA LEU A 892 14.48 2.28 -17.66
C LEU A 892 16.01 2.38 -17.57
N PHE A 893 16.56 2.20 -16.37
CA PHE A 893 17.99 2.21 -16.04
C PHE A 893 18.69 3.55 -16.34
N LEU A 894 17.94 4.65 -16.39
CA LEU A 894 18.46 6.00 -16.68
C LEU A 894 18.95 6.78 -15.45
N GLN A 895 19.09 6.14 -14.28
CA GLN A 895 19.40 6.82 -13.01
C GLN A 895 20.64 7.73 -13.06
N ASP A 896 21.66 7.36 -13.83
CA ASP A 896 22.89 8.14 -14.00
C ASP A 896 22.71 9.41 -14.86
N TYR A 897 21.58 9.54 -15.57
CA TYR A 897 21.28 10.59 -16.57
C TYR A 897 20.09 11.45 -16.15
N LEU A 898 19.92 11.67 -14.85
CA LEU A 898 18.83 12.48 -14.30
C LEU A 898 19.33 13.83 -13.78
N GLU A 899 18.46 14.83 -13.81
CA GLU A 899 18.59 16.10 -13.08
C GLU A 899 17.49 16.14 -12.01
N TYR A 900 17.87 16.41 -10.77
CA TYR A 900 16.95 16.43 -9.63
C TYR A 900 16.32 17.81 -9.45
N ASP A 901 15.01 17.89 -9.71
CA ASP A 901 14.19 19.11 -9.63
C ASP A 901 13.25 19.10 -8.41
N GLY A 902 13.53 18.26 -7.40
CA GLY A 902 12.76 18.17 -6.16
C GLY A 902 11.73 17.02 -6.17
N PHE A 903 10.51 17.28 -6.65
CA PHE A 903 9.45 16.26 -6.75
C PHE A 903 9.55 15.40 -8.01
N VAL A 904 10.34 15.84 -8.99
CA VAL A 904 10.55 15.16 -10.26
C VAL A 904 12.04 15.08 -10.59
N TYR A 905 12.38 14.12 -11.44
CA TYR A 905 13.68 13.94 -12.04
C TYR A 905 13.58 14.15 -13.55
N GLN A 906 14.30 15.11 -14.10
CA GLN A 906 14.32 15.36 -15.54
C GLN A 906 15.39 14.49 -16.21
N LEU A 907 15.06 13.83 -17.33
CA LEU A 907 16.06 13.17 -18.16
C LEU A 907 16.99 14.20 -18.81
N VAL A 908 18.30 14.03 -18.61
CA VAL A 908 19.36 14.87 -19.19
C VAL A 908 20.53 14.02 -19.70
N PRO A 909 21.14 14.33 -20.85
CA PRO A 909 22.28 13.59 -21.37
C PRO A 909 23.61 13.99 -20.70
N ILE A 910 23.63 14.02 -19.37
CA ILE A 910 24.82 14.27 -18.56
C ILE A 910 24.98 13.07 -17.64
N LYS A 911 26.12 12.38 -17.75
CA LYS A 911 26.42 11.24 -16.89
C LYS A 911 26.86 11.74 -15.52
N THR A 912 26.11 11.37 -14.50
CA THR A 912 26.35 11.77 -13.11
C THR A 912 26.77 10.55 -12.31
N LYS A 913 27.69 10.75 -11.36
CA LYS A 913 28.04 9.69 -10.41
C LYS A 913 26.97 9.65 -9.32
N LYS A 914 26.62 8.45 -8.86
CA LYS A 914 25.78 8.27 -7.67
C LYS A 914 26.33 9.11 -6.52
N GLY A 915 25.43 9.90 -5.92
CA GLY A 915 25.73 10.76 -4.79
C GLY A 915 25.86 9.96 -3.49
N ARG A 916 25.84 10.69 -2.37
CA ARG A 916 25.90 10.06 -1.04
C ARG A 916 24.63 9.23 -0.80
N GLN A 917 24.77 8.06 -0.17
CA GLN A 917 23.65 7.17 0.20
C GLN A 917 22.66 6.86 -0.95
N GLY A 918 23.14 6.80 -2.18
CA GLY A 918 22.29 6.46 -3.34
C GLY A 918 21.51 7.63 -3.93
N ASP A 919 21.83 8.89 -3.61
CA ASP A 919 21.26 10.06 -4.31
C ASP A 919 21.52 9.98 -5.83
N TYR A 920 20.46 10.12 -6.62
CA TYR A 920 20.53 10.11 -8.09
C TYR A 920 20.40 11.51 -8.70
N GLY A 921 21.06 11.70 -9.85
CA GLY A 921 20.94 12.88 -10.68
C GLY A 921 21.72 14.11 -10.24
N MET A 922 22.09 14.94 -11.22
CA MET A 922 22.75 16.23 -10.99
C MET A 922 21.79 17.27 -10.43
N ILE A 923 22.35 18.33 -9.85
CA ILE A 923 21.58 19.47 -9.35
C ILE A 923 21.99 20.71 -10.15
N ASP A 924 21.05 21.30 -10.90
CA ASP A 924 21.17 22.70 -11.31
C ASP A 924 20.71 23.59 -10.16
N THR A 925 21.68 24.10 -9.39
CA THR A 925 21.45 24.85 -8.15
C THR A 925 20.49 26.02 -8.29
N ASN A 926 20.58 26.80 -9.37
CA ASN A 926 19.73 27.97 -9.56
C ASN A 926 18.31 27.60 -9.93
N LYS A 927 18.16 26.56 -10.77
CA LYS A 927 16.86 26.02 -11.15
C LYS A 927 16.16 25.41 -9.93
N LEU A 928 16.85 24.51 -9.21
CA LEU A 928 16.29 23.86 -8.02
C LEU A 928 15.96 24.86 -6.91
N LEU A 929 16.79 25.89 -6.70
CA LEU A 929 16.50 26.97 -5.75
C LEU A 929 15.24 27.75 -6.14
N SER A 930 15.05 28.03 -7.44
CA SER A 930 13.84 28.71 -7.93
C SER A 930 12.59 27.85 -7.76
N ILE A 931 12.69 26.55 -8.02
CA ILE A 931 11.60 25.59 -7.80
C ILE A 931 11.26 25.51 -6.30
N TYR A 932 12.26 25.32 -5.45
CA TYR A 932 12.12 25.21 -3.99
C TYR A 932 11.45 26.45 -3.37
N LYS A 933 11.83 27.66 -3.82
CA LYS A 933 11.22 28.92 -3.34
C LYS A 933 9.73 29.02 -3.65
N ASN A 934 9.23 28.28 -4.65
CA ASN A 934 7.83 28.28 -5.06
C ASN A 934 7.04 27.07 -4.54
N PHE A 935 7.67 26.18 -3.75
CA PHE A 935 7.02 25.00 -3.20
C PHE A 935 5.73 25.34 -2.45
N LYS A 936 4.69 24.54 -2.74
CA LYS A 936 3.48 24.46 -1.95
C LYS A 936 3.73 23.47 -0.82
N TRP A 937 3.45 23.88 0.42
CA TRP A 937 3.77 23.10 1.62
C TRP A 937 2.59 22.34 2.21
N GLY A 938 1.39 22.45 1.62
CA GLY A 938 0.22 21.67 2.04
C GLY A 938 -0.24 21.92 3.49
N ASN A 939 0.07 23.11 4.03
CA ASN A 939 -0.23 23.52 5.41
C ASN A 939 0.51 22.75 6.52
N LEU A 940 1.63 22.09 6.20
CA LEU A 940 2.46 21.34 7.15
C LEU A 940 3.07 22.21 8.27
N SER A 941 2.98 23.54 8.18
CA SER A 941 3.41 24.45 9.25
C SER A 941 2.44 24.51 10.43
N ASN A 942 1.21 24.02 10.28
CA ASN A 942 0.17 24.14 11.29
C ASN A 942 0.18 22.93 12.24
N PRO A 943 0.61 23.09 13.51
CA PRO A 943 0.59 22.01 14.50
C PRO A 943 -0.81 21.67 15.00
N ASP A 944 -1.83 22.47 14.67
CA ASP A 944 -3.22 22.18 15.03
C ASP A 944 -3.96 21.42 13.91
N ALA A 945 -3.39 21.33 12.71
CA ALA A 945 -3.93 20.51 11.62
C ALA A 945 -3.62 19.02 11.80
N TYR A 946 -4.50 18.16 11.28
CA TYR A 946 -4.30 16.72 11.26
C TYR A 946 -3.90 16.18 9.88
N PHE A 947 -2.77 15.48 9.88
CA PHE A 947 -2.21 14.80 8.71
C PHE A 947 -2.13 13.32 9.03
N ASP A 948 -2.80 12.50 8.21
CA ASP A 948 -2.72 11.06 8.33
C ASP A 948 -1.33 10.53 7.98
N ASN A 949 -1.09 9.25 8.26
CA ASN A 949 0.19 8.60 7.98
C ASN A 949 0.68 8.80 6.54
N THR A 950 -0.20 8.68 5.53
CA THR A 950 0.15 8.88 4.13
C THR A 950 0.63 10.32 3.88
N SER A 951 -0.11 11.32 4.38
CA SER A 951 0.27 12.72 4.29
C SER A 951 1.59 13.05 4.99
N ARG A 952 1.85 12.40 6.14
CA ARG A 952 3.07 12.59 6.95
C ARG A 952 4.28 11.87 6.37
N THR A 953 4.13 10.76 5.65
CA THR A 953 5.29 9.98 5.19
C THR A 953 5.71 10.35 3.78
N ARG A 954 4.75 10.49 2.85
CA ARG A 954 5.02 10.67 1.42
C ARG A 954 5.70 12.01 1.10
N ASN A 955 5.14 13.11 1.59
CA ASN A 955 5.62 14.45 1.25
C ASN A 955 6.89 14.87 1.99
N LEU A 956 6.99 14.50 3.28
CA LEU A 956 8.03 15.02 4.15
C LEU A 956 9.43 14.61 3.71
N ILE A 957 9.57 13.38 3.22
CA ILE A 957 10.85 12.87 2.73
C ILE A 957 11.34 13.70 1.55
N THR A 958 10.47 13.95 0.56
CA THR A 958 10.83 14.74 -0.64
C THR A 958 11.18 16.18 -0.28
N PHE A 959 10.41 16.85 0.58
CA PHE A 959 10.71 18.22 1.01
C PHE A 959 12.06 18.32 1.74
N ARG A 960 12.30 17.42 2.70
CA ARG A 960 13.55 17.41 3.47
C ARG A 960 14.73 17.05 2.58
N ASN A 961 14.61 16.03 1.74
CA ASN A 961 15.67 15.62 0.81
C ASN A 961 16.02 16.75 -0.16
N THR A 962 15.01 17.43 -0.71
CA THR A 962 15.25 18.58 -1.60
C THR A 962 16.04 19.67 -0.90
N ALA A 963 15.60 20.07 0.29
CA ALA A 963 16.23 21.13 1.06
C ALA A 963 17.67 20.79 1.46
N THR A 964 17.93 19.58 1.94
CA THR A 964 19.27 19.16 2.41
C THR A 964 20.24 19.00 1.23
N ARG A 965 19.80 18.41 0.11
CA ARG A 965 20.62 18.30 -1.11
C ARG A 965 20.94 19.67 -1.70
N LEU A 966 19.94 20.55 -1.80
CA LEU A 966 20.12 21.91 -2.29
C LEU A 966 21.05 22.73 -1.38
N ALA A 967 20.86 22.68 -0.06
CA ALA A 967 21.71 23.38 0.89
C ALA A 967 23.17 22.91 0.80
N ASN A 968 23.41 21.60 0.73
CA ASN A 968 24.77 21.06 0.56
C ASN A 968 25.40 21.50 -0.77
N GLN A 969 24.62 21.56 -1.85
CA GLN A 969 25.11 22.05 -3.14
C GLN A 969 25.44 23.55 -3.09
N LEU A 970 24.60 24.37 -2.45
CA LEU A 970 24.86 25.80 -2.23
C LEU A 970 26.15 26.03 -1.40
N VAL A 971 26.38 25.22 -0.37
CA VAL A 971 27.62 25.29 0.42
C VAL A 971 28.85 24.96 -0.44
N LYS A 972 28.79 23.94 -1.29
CA LYS A 972 29.87 23.61 -2.23
C LYS A 972 30.19 24.76 -3.20
N GLU A 973 29.20 25.59 -3.51
CA GLU A 973 29.34 26.79 -4.34
C GLU A 973 29.72 28.06 -3.55
N GLY A 974 29.94 27.97 -2.23
CA GLY A 974 30.25 29.11 -1.36
C GLY A 974 29.05 29.97 -0.96
N ARG A 975 27.82 29.56 -1.31
CA ARG A 975 26.57 30.31 -1.12
C ARG A 975 25.90 29.99 0.23
N ASN A 976 26.67 30.08 1.30
CA ASN A 976 26.27 29.61 2.64
C ASN A 976 25.01 30.30 3.19
N LYS A 977 24.82 31.60 2.93
CA LYS A 977 23.61 32.34 3.38
C LYS A 977 22.34 31.77 2.77
N GLU A 978 22.37 31.44 1.49
CA GLU A 978 21.22 30.85 0.80
C GLU A 978 20.98 29.41 1.26
N ALA A 979 22.05 28.65 1.56
CA ALA A 979 21.92 27.32 2.15
C ALA A 979 21.17 27.36 3.49
N VAL A 980 21.50 28.33 4.35
CA VAL A 980 20.79 28.56 5.62
C VAL A 980 19.34 28.99 5.38
N GLU A 981 19.06 29.86 4.41
CA GLU A 981 17.69 30.29 4.08
C GLU A 981 16.82 29.13 3.60
N VAL A 982 17.37 28.21 2.81
CA VAL A 982 16.69 26.99 2.37
C VAL A 982 16.32 26.12 3.58
N LEU A 983 17.28 25.85 4.47
CA LEU A 983 17.01 25.04 5.66
C LEU A 983 16.05 25.73 6.65
N ASP A 984 16.13 27.05 6.80
CA ASP A 984 15.18 27.81 7.63
C ASP A 984 13.76 27.73 7.09
N THR A 985 13.62 27.82 5.76
CA THR A 985 12.33 27.69 5.07
C THR A 985 11.74 26.30 5.31
N LEU A 986 12.56 25.24 5.23
CA LEU A 986 12.15 23.89 5.59
C LEU A 986 11.67 23.84 7.04
N MET A 987 12.47 24.29 8.00
CA MET A 987 12.15 24.21 9.42
C MET A 987 10.94 25.05 9.82
N LYS A 988 10.66 26.13 9.08
CA LYS A 988 9.45 26.94 9.25
C LYS A 988 8.20 26.19 8.78
N ASN A 989 8.29 25.51 7.63
CA ASN A 989 7.13 24.86 7.01
C ASN A 989 6.92 23.40 7.48
N ILE A 990 7.97 22.76 8.00
CA ILE A 990 7.94 21.42 8.58
C ILE A 990 8.71 21.46 9.91
N PRO A 991 8.07 21.95 10.99
CA PRO A 991 8.72 22.09 12.29
C PRO A 991 9.16 20.74 12.88
N TYR A 992 10.27 20.76 13.63
CA TYR A 992 10.75 19.57 14.35
C TYR A 992 9.80 19.13 15.46
N GLY A 993 9.69 17.82 15.69
CA GLY A 993 8.97 17.23 16.83
C GLY A 993 7.46 17.11 16.68
N TYR A 994 6.91 17.53 15.54
CA TYR A 994 5.50 17.33 15.19
C TYR A 994 5.29 16.17 14.19
N TYR A 995 6.31 15.92 13.36
CA TYR A 995 6.33 14.84 12.39
C TYR A 995 7.46 13.86 12.69
N GLU A 996 7.43 12.68 12.07
CA GLU A 996 8.52 11.72 12.16
C GLU A 996 9.86 12.36 11.76
N ASN A 997 10.94 11.97 12.43
CA ASN A 997 12.23 12.67 12.38
C ASN A 997 13.15 12.24 11.22
N PHE A 998 12.60 11.74 10.11
CA PHE A 998 13.38 11.34 8.93
C PHE A 998 14.32 12.44 8.44
N LEU A 999 15.56 12.05 8.10
CA LEU A 999 16.58 12.93 7.53
C LEU A 999 17.01 14.11 8.42
N THR A 1000 16.67 14.12 9.72
CA THR A 1000 17.03 15.23 10.63
C THR A 1000 18.55 15.40 10.71
N SER A 1001 19.30 14.31 10.72
CA SER A 1001 20.77 14.30 10.69
C SER A 1001 21.34 15.09 9.49
N PHE A 1002 20.69 15.03 8.32
CA PHE A 1002 21.13 15.78 7.14
C PHE A 1002 20.82 17.28 7.21
N ILE A 1003 19.74 17.65 7.91
CA ILE A 1003 19.42 19.06 8.18
C ILE A 1003 20.48 19.65 9.13
N VAL A 1004 20.83 18.90 10.19
CA VAL A 1004 21.93 19.25 11.11
C VAL A 1004 23.24 19.42 10.34
N GLU A 1005 23.62 18.44 9.52
CA GLU A 1005 24.84 18.52 8.71
C GLU A 1005 24.81 19.72 7.76
N GLY A 1006 23.67 20.02 7.15
CA GLY A 1006 23.49 21.19 6.29
C GLY A 1006 23.77 22.51 7.01
N TYR A 1007 23.24 22.69 8.23
CA TYR A 1007 23.52 23.89 9.02
C TYR A 1007 24.98 23.97 9.46
N LEU A 1008 25.61 22.85 9.86
CA LEU A 1008 27.03 22.80 10.23
C LEU A 1008 27.93 23.15 9.03
N ASN A 1009 27.65 22.57 7.86
CA ASN A 1009 28.37 22.83 6.63
C ASN A 1009 28.25 24.29 6.17
N ALA A 1010 27.07 24.91 6.37
CA ALA A 1010 26.84 26.33 6.08
C ALA A 1010 27.36 27.28 7.19
N GLY A 1011 27.96 26.74 8.27
CA GLY A 1011 28.50 27.49 9.40
C GLY A 1011 27.46 28.12 10.33
N ALA A 1012 26.20 27.70 10.26
CA ALA A 1012 25.13 28.14 11.15
C ALA A 1012 25.08 27.28 12.44
N TYR A 1013 26.20 27.25 13.17
CA TYR A 1013 26.40 26.35 14.32
C TYR A 1013 25.33 26.48 15.40
N GLN A 1014 24.87 27.69 15.73
CA GLN A 1014 23.85 27.85 16.78
C GLN A 1014 22.54 27.13 16.41
N LYS A 1015 22.08 27.27 15.17
CA LYS A 1015 20.88 26.57 14.67
C LYS A 1015 21.06 25.06 14.65
N ALA A 1016 22.24 24.60 14.24
CA ALA A 1016 22.59 23.19 14.30
C ALA A 1016 22.52 22.66 15.75
N PHE A 1017 23.13 23.36 16.71
CA PHE A 1017 23.13 22.95 18.11
C PHE A 1017 21.73 22.94 18.73
N ASP A 1018 20.89 23.93 18.41
CA ASP A 1018 19.51 23.98 18.88
C ASP A 1018 18.71 22.76 18.39
N LEU A 1019 18.88 22.37 17.11
CA LEU A 1019 18.25 21.18 16.54
C LEU A 1019 18.86 19.88 17.08
N ILE A 1020 20.18 19.81 17.26
CA ILE A 1020 20.88 18.64 17.80
C ILE A 1020 20.40 18.33 19.21
N GLU A 1021 20.22 19.33 20.07
CA GLU A 1021 19.72 19.10 21.43
C GLU A 1021 18.31 18.48 21.43
N LEU A 1022 17.41 18.97 20.57
CA LEU A 1022 16.09 18.38 20.42
C LEU A 1022 16.18 16.95 19.89
N TYR A 1023 16.98 16.74 18.83
CA TYR A 1023 17.09 15.45 18.17
C TYR A 1023 17.73 14.37 19.03
N LYS A 1024 18.85 14.71 19.70
CA LYS A 1024 19.51 13.86 20.68
C LYS A 1024 18.55 13.38 21.75
N ASN A 1025 17.74 14.28 22.31
CA ASN A 1025 16.81 13.93 23.39
C ASN A 1025 15.71 12.96 22.93
N ASP A 1026 15.22 13.11 21.70
CA ASP A 1026 14.24 12.18 21.12
C ASP A 1026 14.88 10.81 20.81
N LEU A 1027 16.10 10.77 20.23
CA LEU A 1027 16.83 9.52 20.00
C LEU A 1027 17.04 8.74 21.30
N LEU A 1028 17.50 9.41 22.37
CA LEU A 1028 17.73 8.80 23.68
C LEU A 1028 16.44 8.35 24.37
N ARG A 1029 15.33 9.10 24.20
CA ARG A 1029 14.02 8.66 24.66
C ARG A 1029 13.59 7.37 23.98
N ASN A 1030 13.84 7.25 22.67
CA ASN A 1030 13.52 6.05 21.91
C ASN A 1030 14.36 4.85 22.38
N TYR A 1031 15.65 5.03 22.72
CA TYR A 1031 16.44 3.99 23.40
C TYR A 1031 15.74 3.49 24.67
N HIS A 1032 15.30 4.42 25.52
CA HIS A 1032 14.60 4.07 26.76
C HIS A 1032 13.28 3.33 26.51
N TYR A 1033 12.54 3.66 25.44
CA TYR A 1033 11.34 2.92 25.05
C TYR A 1033 11.66 1.50 24.59
N TYR A 1034 12.48 1.35 23.53
CA TYR A 1034 12.73 0.05 22.91
C TYR A 1034 13.42 -0.93 23.86
N LEU A 1035 14.35 -0.45 24.68
CA LEU A 1035 15.02 -1.30 25.68
C LEU A 1035 14.10 -1.68 26.86
N SER A 1036 12.94 -1.02 27.01
CA SER A 1036 11.96 -1.38 28.04
C SER A 1036 10.93 -2.42 27.61
N LEU A 1037 10.86 -2.73 26.31
CA LEU A 1037 9.97 -3.76 25.77
C LEU A 1037 10.53 -5.15 26.07
N ASP A 1038 9.64 -6.12 26.28
CA ASP A 1038 10.07 -7.52 26.36
C ASP A 1038 10.56 -8.04 24.99
N PRO A 1039 11.33 -9.14 24.93
CA PRO A 1039 11.91 -9.64 23.69
C PRO A 1039 10.94 -9.86 22.54
N ASN A 1040 9.72 -10.35 22.83
CA ASN A 1040 8.72 -10.61 21.80
C ASN A 1040 8.14 -9.31 21.26
N GLN A 1041 7.83 -8.36 22.16
CA GLN A 1041 7.36 -7.04 21.77
C GLN A 1041 8.40 -6.28 20.95
N LEU A 1042 9.66 -6.33 21.37
CA LEU A 1042 10.77 -5.67 20.68
C LEU A 1042 11.05 -6.27 19.30
N ALA A 1043 10.87 -7.58 19.12
CA ALA A 1043 10.99 -8.22 17.82
C ALA A 1043 10.06 -7.58 16.78
N THR A 1044 8.82 -7.26 17.17
CA THR A 1044 7.83 -6.62 16.29
C THR A 1044 8.25 -5.21 15.83
N VAL A 1045 9.05 -4.48 16.62
CA VAL A 1045 9.52 -3.12 16.31
C VAL A 1045 11.02 -3.08 15.98
N SER A 1046 11.58 -4.21 15.56
CA SER A 1046 13.03 -4.36 15.35
C SER A 1046 13.58 -3.40 14.29
N TYR A 1047 12.85 -3.17 13.20
CA TYR A 1047 13.23 -2.19 12.19
C TYR A 1047 13.31 -0.77 12.77
N ASP A 1048 12.30 -0.34 13.53
CA ASP A 1048 12.26 1.01 14.08
C ASP A 1048 13.38 1.21 15.13
N ALA A 1049 13.64 0.18 15.95
CA ALA A 1049 14.74 0.15 16.90
C ALA A 1049 16.12 0.24 16.23
N ARG A 1050 16.35 -0.58 15.19
CA ARG A 1050 17.59 -0.55 14.39
C ARG A 1050 17.79 0.80 13.70
N ARG A 1051 16.72 1.36 13.11
CA ARG A 1051 16.74 2.70 12.52
C ARG A 1051 17.14 3.76 13.53
N ASN A 1052 16.62 3.71 14.76
CA ASN A 1052 17.01 4.64 15.81
C ASN A 1052 18.50 4.53 16.16
N GLY A 1053 19.05 3.31 16.16
CA GLY A 1053 20.49 3.07 16.30
C GLY A 1053 21.31 3.68 15.16
N ALA A 1054 20.91 3.42 13.91
CA ALA A 1054 21.58 3.96 12.72
C ALA A 1054 21.54 5.50 12.65
N GLU A 1055 20.43 6.12 13.04
CA GLU A 1055 20.32 7.58 13.11
C GLU A 1055 21.21 8.17 14.21
N THR A 1056 21.38 7.46 15.32
CA THR A 1056 22.29 7.86 16.40
C THR A 1056 23.75 7.78 15.97
N SER A 1057 24.12 6.69 15.29
CA SER A 1057 25.43 6.54 14.62
C SER A 1057 25.66 7.69 13.62
N THR A 1058 24.69 7.98 12.76
CA THR A 1058 24.77 9.06 11.75
C THR A 1058 25.00 10.44 12.41
N LEU A 1059 24.30 10.73 13.50
CA LEU A 1059 24.49 11.96 14.26
C LEU A 1059 25.90 12.05 14.88
N LEU A 1060 26.38 10.97 15.51
CA LEU A 1060 27.72 10.90 16.08
C LEU A 1060 28.80 11.08 15.00
N ALA A 1061 28.68 10.38 13.87
CA ALA A 1061 29.60 10.50 12.74
C ALA A 1061 29.65 11.95 12.21
N THR A 1062 28.50 12.61 12.14
CA THR A 1062 28.40 14.02 11.75
C THR A 1062 29.15 14.94 12.73
N LEU A 1063 28.97 14.73 14.03
CA LEU A 1063 29.64 15.52 15.07
C LEU A 1063 31.16 15.29 15.07
N LEU A 1064 31.63 14.05 14.97
CA LEU A 1064 33.05 13.70 14.92
C LEU A 1064 33.73 14.28 13.68
N LYS A 1065 33.10 14.15 12.52
CA LYS A 1065 33.58 14.73 11.26
C LYS A 1065 33.71 16.25 11.37
N GLU A 1066 32.73 16.92 11.95
CA GLU A 1066 32.78 18.38 12.14
C GLU A 1066 33.85 18.78 13.15
N ASN A 1067 34.04 18.01 14.23
CA ASN A 1067 35.13 18.26 15.19
C ASN A 1067 36.51 18.21 14.52
N LYS A 1068 36.79 17.16 13.73
CA LYS A 1068 38.03 17.03 12.95
C LYS A 1068 38.23 18.19 11.97
N LYS A 1069 37.15 18.64 11.32
CA LYS A 1069 37.18 19.79 10.41
C LYS A 1069 37.54 21.09 11.14
N LEU A 1070 37.00 21.30 12.34
CA LEU A 1070 37.36 22.45 13.19
C LEU A 1070 38.82 22.37 13.67
N GLU A 1071 39.32 21.19 14.02
CA GLU A 1071 40.73 20.98 14.41
C GLU A 1071 41.68 21.31 13.25
N ALA A 1072 41.38 20.81 12.06
CA ALA A 1072 42.13 21.12 10.84
C ALA A 1072 42.08 22.62 10.50
N SER A 1073 40.95 23.28 10.77
CA SER A 1073 40.80 24.73 10.55
C SER A 1073 41.66 25.54 11.54
N LYS A 1074 41.70 25.14 12.81
CA LYS A 1074 42.56 25.74 13.86
C LYS A 1074 44.05 25.67 13.49
N LEU A 1075 44.51 24.50 13.02
CA LEU A 1075 45.91 24.30 12.59
C LEU A 1075 46.28 25.17 11.37
N ARG A 1076 45.32 25.48 10.49
CA ARG A 1076 45.51 26.38 9.33
C ARG A 1076 45.55 27.85 9.73
N THR A 1077 44.70 28.29 10.66
CA THR A 1077 44.74 29.66 11.20
C THR A 1077 46.02 29.94 11.99
N ASP A 1078 46.57 28.93 12.67
CA ASP A 1078 47.82 29.06 13.42
C ASP A 1078 49.08 29.06 12.51
N SER A 1079 48.95 28.72 11.21
CA SER A 1079 50.05 28.60 10.25
C SER A 1079 50.08 29.65 9.13
N LEU A 1080 49.09 30.54 9.01
CA LEU A 1080 49.01 31.56 7.95
C LEU A 1080 49.47 32.95 8.42
N THR A 1081 50.64 33.39 7.94
CA THR A 1081 51.14 34.79 8.06
C THR A 1081 51.12 35.59 6.75
N THR A 1082 50.69 35.05 5.59
CA THR A 1082 50.59 35.85 4.35
C THR A 1082 49.53 35.35 3.36
N GLU A 1083 48.82 36.33 2.78
CA GLU A 1083 47.82 36.38 1.71
C GLU A 1083 47.47 35.12 0.89
N SER A 1084 46.18 34.75 0.94
CA SER A 1084 45.32 34.52 -0.25
C SER A 1084 43.84 34.36 0.18
N PRO A 1085 42.88 35.16 -0.33
CA PRO A 1085 41.47 35.00 -0.02
C PRO A 1085 40.72 34.33 -1.18
N LYS A 1086 40.21 33.11 -0.94
CA LYS A 1086 38.94 32.65 -1.53
C LYS A 1086 38.15 31.88 -0.46
N GLU A 1087 37.28 32.66 0.17
CA GLU A 1087 36.04 32.30 0.85
C GLU A 1087 35.87 30.83 1.30
N ASN A 1088 36.09 30.62 2.60
CA ASN A 1088 35.22 29.82 3.44
C ASN A 1088 35.19 30.48 4.83
N ILE A 1089 34.04 30.42 5.49
CA ILE A 1089 33.66 31.12 6.73
C ILE A 1089 34.86 31.24 7.69
N GLN A 1090 35.41 32.45 7.82
CA GLN A 1090 36.47 32.72 8.80
C GLN A 1090 35.86 32.82 10.19
N LEU A 1091 35.61 31.67 10.82
CA LEU A 1091 35.44 31.59 12.26
C LEU A 1091 36.75 32.06 12.92
N ASN A 1092 36.65 32.89 13.96
CA ASN A 1092 37.84 33.22 14.73
C ASN A 1092 38.25 32.03 15.65
N ASN A 1093 39.51 32.00 16.10
CA ASN A 1093 40.02 30.90 16.94
C ASN A 1093 39.17 30.66 18.21
N GLN A 1094 38.52 31.69 18.76
CA GLN A 1094 37.66 31.58 19.93
C GLN A 1094 36.31 30.92 19.61
N GLU A 1095 35.71 31.20 18.45
CA GLU A 1095 34.50 30.54 17.95
C GLU A 1095 34.75 29.08 17.62
N ILE A 1096 35.91 28.76 17.00
CA ILE A 1096 36.34 27.39 16.73
C ILE A 1096 36.44 26.61 18.05
N GLU A 1097 37.13 27.15 19.05
CA GLU A 1097 37.29 26.51 20.35
C GLU A 1097 35.95 26.33 21.09
N ASN A 1098 35.07 27.33 21.04
CA ASN A 1098 33.74 27.25 21.65
C ASN A 1098 32.86 26.19 20.97
N ASN A 1099 32.88 26.11 19.64
CA ASN A 1099 32.12 25.12 18.89
C ASN A 1099 32.65 23.71 19.12
N GLN A 1100 33.97 23.52 19.14
CA GLN A 1100 34.61 22.24 19.51
C GLN A 1100 34.19 21.79 20.90
N LYS A 1101 34.28 22.67 21.91
CA LYS A 1101 33.84 22.35 23.28
C LYS A 1101 32.39 21.89 23.34
N LYS A 1102 31.50 22.58 22.61
CA LYS A 1102 30.08 22.19 22.52
C LYS A 1102 29.90 20.83 21.85
N ILE A 1103 30.56 20.59 20.71
CA ILE A 1103 30.51 19.30 20.01
C ILE A 1103 30.99 18.18 20.92
N THR A 1104 32.17 18.31 21.53
CA THR A 1104 32.72 17.33 22.47
C THR A 1104 31.76 17.07 23.63
N ALA A 1105 31.16 18.11 24.22
CA ALA A 1105 30.21 17.95 25.32
C ALA A 1105 28.94 17.19 24.90
N ILE A 1106 28.38 17.50 23.72
CA ILE A 1106 27.20 16.81 23.18
C ILE A 1106 27.52 15.34 22.87
N THR A 1107 28.64 15.08 22.18
CA THR A 1107 29.10 13.73 21.85
C THR A 1107 29.33 12.93 23.13
N GLN A 1108 29.97 13.52 24.13
CA GLN A 1108 30.20 12.89 25.43
C GLN A 1108 28.89 12.55 26.16
N ASP A 1109 27.88 13.42 26.15
CA ASP A 1109 26.56 13.14 26.73
C ASP A 1109 25.88 11.93 26.06
N ILE A 1110 25.95 11.84 24.72
CA ILE A 1110 25.42 10.69 23.97
C ILE A 1110 26.18 9.41 24.35
N VAL A 1111 27.51 9.45 24.31
CA VAL A 1111 28.39 8.32 24.63
C VAL A 1111 28.12 7.78 26.03
N ILE A 1112 28.05 8.66 27.04
CA ILE A 1112 27.81 8.25 28.45
C ILE A 1112 26.47 7.51 28.59
N LYS A 1113 25.42 8.01 27.94
CA LYS A 1113 24.09 7.40 28.04
C LYS A 1113 24.02 6.05 27.31
N ILE A 1114 24.59 5.97 26.11
CA ILE A 1114 24.63 4.71 25.35
C ILE A 1114 25.49 3.67 26.07
N ASP A 1115 26.66 4.05 26.59
CA ASP A 1115 27.48 3.19 27.45
C ASP A 1115 26.72 2.67 28.66
N GLY A 1116 25.91 3.52 29.29
CA GLY A 1116 25.03 3.11 30.39
C GLY A 1116 24.02 2.02 29.96
N TYR A 1117 23.41 2.17 28.78
CA TYR A 1117 22.50 1.16 28.24
C TYR A 1117 23.21 -0.15 27.89
N ALA A 1118 24.37 -0.08 27.22
CA ALA A 1118 25.15 -1.28 26.87
C ALA A 1118 25.70 -1.99 28.12
N HIS A 1119 26.15 -1.26 29.13
CA HIS A 1119 26.61 -1.85 30.39
C HIS A 1119 25.50 -2.68 31.04
N ASN A 1120 24.28 -2.15 31.10
CA ASN A 1120 23.13 -2.90 31.62
C ASN A 1120 22.82 -4.13 30.76
N PHE A 1121 22.85 -3.99 29.43
CA PHE A 1121 22.64 -5.10 28.49
C PHE A 1121 23.65 -6.24 28.68
N LEU A 1122 24.95 -5.90 28.78
CA LEU A 1122 26.06 -6.84 28.94
C LEU A 1122 26.03 -7.59 30.28
N LYS A 1123 25.62 -6.90 31.36
CA LYS A 1123 25.52 -7.45 32.72
C LYS A 1123 24.47 -8.57 32.84
N GLU A 1124 23.48 -8.60 31.94
CA GLU A 1124 22.32 -9.49 32.02
C GLU A 1124 22.48 -10.85 31.29
N GLY A 1125 23.65 -11.26 30.81
CA GLY A 1125 23.75 -12.64 30.27
C GLY A 1125 24.98 -13.10 29.48
N PHE A 1126 25.96 -12.24 29.17
CA PHE A 1126 26.99 -12.59 28.16
C PHE A 1126 28.44 -12.57 28.68
N GLY A 1127 28.65 -12.18 29.95
CA GLY A 1127 29.97 -11.86 30.50
C GLY A 1127 31.03 -12.96 30.32
N ASN A 1128 30.68 -14.23 30.51
CA ASN A 1128 31.64 -15.33 30.41
C ASN A 1128 32.00 -15.69 28.96
N SER A 1129 31.02 -15.69 28.05
CA SER A 1129 31.23 -15.99 26.63
C SER A 1129 32.01 -14.86 25.92
N LEU A 1130 31.72 -13.60 26.26
CA LEU A 1130 32.46 -12.45 25.73
C LEU A 1130 33.90 -12.40 26.25
N GLN A 1131 34.13 -12.69 27.54
CA GLN A 1131 35.50 -12.77 28.08
C GLN A 1131 36.37 -13.83 27.41
N SER A 1132 35.79 -14.97 27.02
CA SER A 1132 36.54 -15.98 26.26
C SER A 1132 36.87 -15.55 24.83
N MET A 1133 36.01 -14.73 24.21
CA MET A 1133 36.24 -14.20 22.86
C MET A 1133 37.27 -13.06 22.88
N ASP A 1134 37.26 -12.20 23.90
CA ASP A 1134 38.26 -11.15 24.08
C ASP A 1134 39.69 -11.72 24.09
N GLN A 1135 39.86 -12.93 24.65
CA GLN A 1135 41.17 -13.63 24.68
C GLN A 1135 41.61 -14.19 23.32
N LEU A 1136 40.66 -14.46 22.42
CA LEU A 1136 40.91 -15.03 21.09
C LEU A 1136 41.01 -13.95 20.00
N MET A 1137 40.52 -12.74 20.30
CA MET A 1137 40.41 -11.62 19.36
C MET A 1137 41.75 -11.22 18.69
N PRO A 1138 42.91 -11.17 19.39
CA PRO A 1138 44.17 -10.84 18.73
C PRO A 1138 44.60 -11.84 17.64
N ALA A 1139 44.30 -13.13 17.84
CA ALA A 1139 44.59 -14.17 16.85
C ALA A 1139 43.62 -14.05 15.66
N TYR A 1140 42.34 -13.80 15.91
CA TYR A 1140 41.35 -13.58 14.85
C TYR A 1140 41.70 -12.39 13.95
N GLU A 1141 42.08 -11.24 14.53
CA GLU A 1141 42.46 -10.05 13.77
C GLU A 1141 43.73 -10.27 12.95
N ALA A 1142 44.78 -10.86 13.54
CA ALA A 1142 46.01 -11.18 12.82
C ALA A 1142 45.78 -12.17 11.66
N PHE A 1143 44.85 -13.11 11.81
CA PHE A 1143 44.46 -14.03 10.75
C PHE A 1143 43.77 -13.32 9.59
N PHE A 1144 42.75 -12.51 9.86
CA PHE A 1144 41.96 -11.81 8.83
C PHE A 1144 42.77 -10.73 8.11
N GLU A 1145 43.62 -9.98 8.80
CA GLU A 1145 44.53 -9.01 8.15
C GLU A 1145 45.48 -9.71 7.17
N ALA A 1146 46.06 -10.84 7.58
CA ALA A 1146 46.92 -11.62 6.69
C ALA A 1146 46.15 -12.22 5.51
N GLN A 1147 44.91 -12.66 5.74
CA GLN A 1147 44.01 -13.17 4.71
C GLN A 1147 43.61 -12.10 3.69
N ASP A 1148 43.27 -10.88 4.12
CA ASP A 1148 42.91 -9.79 3.20
C ASP A 1148 44.10 -9.38 2.32
N VAL A 1149 45.30 -9.30 2.90
CA VAL A 1149 46.53 -9.05 2.13
C VAL A 1149 46.78 -10.19 1.13
N TYR A 1150 46.59 -11.46 1.54
CA TYR A 1150 46.71 -12.63 0.67
C TYR A 1150 45.72 -12.57 -0.52
N GLU A 1151 44.44 -12.30 -0.25
CA GLU A 1151 43.38 -12.19 -1.26
C GLU A 1151 43.58 -11.00 -2.21
N ASN A 1152 44.07 -9.86 -1.70
CA ASN A 1152 44.34 -8.68 -2.51
C ASN A 1152 45.53 -8.92 -3.46
N LEU A 1153 46.58 -9.62 -2.99
CA LEU A 1153 47.70 -10.06 -3.85
C LEU A 1153 47.21 -11.06 -4.92
N LYS A 1154 46.33 -11.99 -4.57
CA LYS A 1154 45.68 -12.91 -5.53
C LYS A 1154 44.87 -12.18 -6.60
N ARG A 1155 44.07 -11.18 -6.20
CA ARG A 1155 43.29 -10.33 -7.14
C ARG A 1155 44.19 -9.53 -8.09
N GLN A 1156 45.41 -9.21 -7.65
CA GLN A 1156 46.43 -8.57 -8.49
C GLN A 1156 47.20 -9.56 -9.39
N GLY A 1157 46.83 -10.85 -9.39
CA GLY A 1157 47.41 -11.87 -10.26
C GLY A 1157 48.74 -12.47 -9.76
N VAL A 1158 49.07 -12.27 -8.48
CA VAL A 1158 50.27 -12.84 -7.85
C VAL A 1158 50.08 -14.35 -7.66
N SER A 1159 51.05 -15.17 -8.11
CA SER A 1159 51.02 -16.63 -7.93
C SER A 1159 51.32 -17.01 -6.47
N ASP A 1160 50.81 -18.16 -6.01
CA ASP A 1160 50.99 -18.63 -4.62
C ASP A 1160 52.46 -18.70 -4.20
N ASP A 1161 53.34 -19.13 -5.12
CA ASP A 1161 54.78 -19.26 -4.88
C ASP A 1161 55.50 -17.90 -4.68
N SER A 1162 54.82 -16.80 -5.02
CA SER A 1162 55.34 -15.43 -4.93
C SER A 1162 54.78 -14.65 -3.74
N ILE A 1163 53.86 -15.24 -2.98
CA ILE A 1163 53.29 -14.61 -1.78
C ILE A 1163 54.32 -14.70 -0.65
N PRO A 1164 54.61 -13.58 0.04
CA PRO A 1164 55.54 -13.57 1.15
C PRO A 1164 55.25 -14.67 2.19
N ALA A 1165 56.26 -15.48 2.52
CA ALA A 1165 56.13 -16.65 3.40
C ALA A 1165 55.69 -16.28 4.83
N ASP A 1166 55.95 -15.05 5.26
CA ASP A 1166 55.50 -14.46 6.51
C ASP A 1166 53.97 -14.31 6.56
N ILE A 1167 53.29 -13.99 5.46
CA ILE A 1167 51.82 -13.89 5.42
C ILE A 1167 51.18 -15.27 5.62
N ALA A 1168 51.64 -16.28 4.88
CA ALA A 1168 51.16 -17.65 5.04
C ALA A 1168 51.44 -18.21 6.45
N THR A 1169 52.60 -17.86 7.03
CA THR A 1169 52.97 -18.24 8.40
C THR A 1169 52.08 -17.56 9.43
N VAL A 1170 51.75 -16.27 9.26
CA VAL A 1170 50.83 -15.55 10.16
C VAL A 1170 49.42 -16.13 10.09
N MET A 1171 48.93 -16.49 8.90
CA MET A 1171 47.65 -17.19 8.75
C MET A 1171 47.67 -18.54 9.47
N GLU A 1172 48.69 -19.37 9.26
CA GLU A 1172 48.78 -20.70 9.87
C GLU A 1172 48.89 -20.65 11.41
N GLN A 1173 49.68 -19.70 11.95
CA GLN A 1173 49.86 -19.53 13.40
C GLN A 1173 48.60 -19.06 14.13
N ASN A 1174 47.73 -18.32 13.44
CA ASN A 1174 46.54 -17.72 14.03
C ASN A 1174 45.23 -18.42 13.64
N TYR A 1175 45.26 -19.37 12.70
CA TYR A 1175 44.09 -20.10 12.19
C TYR A 1175 43.28 -20.77 13.31
N GLU A 1176 43.93 -21.50 14.23
CA GLU A 1176 43.22 -22.19 15.33
C GLU A 1176 42.53 -21.19 16.29
N GLY A 1177 43.15 -20.03 16.52
CA GLY A 1177 42.57 -18.95 17.30
C GLY A 1177 41.37 -18.30 16.61
N ALA A 1178 41.47 -18.07 15.31
CA ALA A 1178 40.40 -17.54 14.47
C ALA A 1178 39.20 -18.50 14.39
N GLU A 1179 39.45 -19.80 14.22
CA GLU A 1179 38.41 -20.83 14.19
C GLU A 1179 37.65 -20.90 15.54
N LYS A 1180 38.38 -20.87 16.67
CA LYS A 1180 37.76 -20.84 18.00
C LYS A 1180 36.97 -19.56 18.24
N PHE A 1181 37.45 -18.42 17.75
CA PHE A 1181 36.71 -17.16 17.81
C PHE A 1181 35.40 -17.25 17.02
N GLN A 1182 35.43 -17.83 15.81
CA GLN A 1182 34.25 -18.03 14.96
C GLN A 1182 33.24 -19.02 15.57
N GLN A 1183 33.71 -20.08 16.23
CA GLN A 1183 32.83 -21.00 16.97
C GLN A 1183 32.19 -20.31 18.19
N ALA A 1184 32.96 -19.49 18.91
CA ALA A 1184 32.46 -18.72 20.04
C ALA A 1184 31.46 -17.63 19.60
N SER A 1185 31.70 -16.95 18.48
CA SER A 1185 30.77 -15.96 17.92
C SER A 1185 29.43 -16.61 17.56
N GLN A 1186 29.44 -17.78 16.92
CA GLN A 1186 28.21 -18.54 16.66
C GLN A 1186 27.45 -18.92 17.93
N GLN A 1187 28.15 -19.23 19.03
CA GLN A 1187 27.50 -19.49 20.32
C GLN A 1187 26.83 -18.23 20.89
N VAL A 1188 27.50 -17.08 20.83
CA VAL A 1188 26.94 -15.79 21.27
C VAL A 1188 25.72 -15.42 20.42
N ILE A 1189 25.77 -15.60 19.10
CA ILE A 1189 24.65 -15.37 18.18
C ILE A 1189 23.45 -16.26 18.55
N ARG A 1190 23.69 -17.55 18.79
CA ARG A 1190 22.63 -18.47 19.24
C ARG A 1190 22.04 -18.04 20.58
N GLN A 1191 22.87 -17.60 21.53
CA GLN A 1191 22.38 -17.08 22.83
C GLN A 1191 21.56 -15.80 22.67
N LEU A 1192 22.00 -14.86 21.82
CA LEU A 1192 21.27 -13.64 21.50
C LEU A 1192 19.91 -13.95 20.88
N SER A 1193 19.86 -14.92 19.96
CA SER A 1193 18.62 -15.39 19.34
C SER A 1193 17.72 -16.12 20.35
N SER A 1194 18.25 -17.04 21.14
CA SER A 1194 17.46 -17.84 22.09
C SER A 1194 16.89 -17.00 23.23
N ASN A 1195 17.60 -15.95 23.63
CA ASN A 1195 17.16 -15.03 24.67
C ASN A 1195 16.32 -13.86 24.12
N GLY A 1196 16.09 -13.82 22.79
CA GLY A 1196 15.37 -12.74 22.10
C GLY A 1196 16.03 -11.35 22.23
N LYS A 1197 17.34 -11.31 22.47
CA LYS A 1197 18.14 -10.09 22.70
C LYS A 1197 18.82 -9.55 21.44
N ALA A 1198 18.67 -10.22 20.30
CA ALA A 1198 19.31 -9.84 19.03
C ALA A 1198 18.97 -8.40 18.60
N THR A 1199 17.72 -7.97 18.72
CA THR A 1199 17.31 -6.60 18.35
C THR A 1199 17.94 -5.54 19.26
N GLN A 1200 17.99 -5.79 20.58
CA GLN A 1200 18.64 -4.89 21.55
C GLN A 1200 20.13 -4.74 21.22
N PHE A 1201 20.77 -5.87 20.93
CA PHE A 1201 22.16 -5.90 20.52
C PHE A 1201 22.39 -5.06 19.26
N MET A 1202 21.69 -5.33 18.16
CA MET A 1202 21.85 -4.59 16.90
C MET A 1202 21.63 -3.09 17.08
N MET A 1203 20.56 -2.70 17.78
CA MET A 1203 20.27 -1.29 18.07
C MET A 1203 21.39 -0.61 18.87
N LEU A 1204 21.96 -1.30 19.86
CA LEU A 1204 23.06 -0.79 20.65
C LEU A 1204 24.35 -0.77 19.86
N ALA A 1205 24.60 -1.73 18.96
CA ALA A 1205 25.86 -1.87 18.23
C ALA A 1205 26.07 -0.81 17.15
N TYR A 1206 25.02 -0.36 16.45
CA TYR A 1206 25.12 0.66 15.39
C TYR A 1206 26.03 1.86 15.72
N PRO A 1207 25.84 2.60 16.84
CA PRO A 1207 26.68 3.76 17.16
C PRO A 1207 28.07 3.42 17.72
N TYR A 1208 28.42 2.15 17.96
CA TYR A 1208 29.65 1.85 18.71
C TYR A 1208 30.93 2.09 17.93
N GLU A 1209 30.92 2.02 16.60
CA GLU A 1209 32.09 2.42 15.80
C GLU A 1209 32.45 3.88 16.08
N GLU A 1210 31.46 4.78 16.03
CA GLU A 1210 31.68 6.20 16.33
C GLU A 1210 32.04 6.45 17.80
N ILE A 1211 31.43 5.70 18.74
CA ILE A 1211 31.76 5.80 20.17
C ILE A 1211 33.23 5.39 20.41
N MET A 1212 33.69 4.30 19.77
CA MET A 1212 35.09 3.87 19.87
C MET A 1212 36.02 4.95 19.33
N GLU A 1213 35.73 5.50 18.15
CA GLU A 1213 36.50 6.58 17.55
C GLU A 1213 36.61 7.79 18.48
N PHE A 1214 35.49 8.19 19.11
CA PHE A 1214 35.48 9.30 20.08
C PHE A 1214 36.38 9.00 21.29
N LYS A 1215 36.30 7.79 21.86
CA LYS A 1215 37.08 7.42 23.05
C LYS A 1215 38.59 7.37 22.74
N VAL A 1216 38.99 6.87 21.57
CA VAL A 1216 40.40 6.88 21.10
C VAL A 1216 40.97 8.29 21.03
N GLN A 1217 40.17 9.27 20.59
CA GLN A 1217 40.60 10.67 20.53
C GLN A 1217 40.78 11.33 21.92
N HIS A 1218 40.19 10.78 22.99
CA HIS A 1218 40.06 11.47 24.29
C HIS A 1218 40.62 10.70 25.51
N LYS A 1219 41.16 9.49 25.33
CA LYS A 1219 41.87 8.70 26.36
C LYS A 1219 43.28 8.34 25.85
N THR A 1220 44.24 8.13 26.76
CA THR A 1220 45.52 7.48 26.43
C THR A 1220 45.29 5.98 26.18
N ASP A 1221 45.95 5.39 25.17
CA ASP A 1221 45.78 3.98 24.75
C ASP A 1221 45.75 2.97 25.92
N GLU A 1222 46.62 3.14 26.93
CA GLU A 1222 46.68 2.26 28.12
C GLU A 1222 45.42 2.26 29.01
N GLY A 1223 44.57 3.30 28.93
CA GLY A 1223 43.32 3.43 29.69
C GLY A 1223 42.07 3.00 28.94
N LEU A 1224 42.16 2.86 27.61
CA LEU A 1224 41.13 2.34 26.72
C LEU A 1224 41.11 0.82 26.71
N GLU A 1225 42.29 0.20 26.60
CA GLU A 1225 42.40 -1.26 26.58
C GLU A 1225 41.89 -1.93 27.87
N LYS A 1226 41.89 -1.18 28.97
CA LYS A 1226 41.42 -1.63 30.30
C LYS A 1226 39.94 -1.36 30.56
N ASP A 1227 39.21 -0.72 29.65
CA ASP A 1227 37.78 -0.44 29.77
C ASP A 1227 36.95 -1.68 29.38
N PRO A 1228 36.29 -2.38 30.33
CA PRO A 1228 35.63 -3.65 30.04
C PRO A 1228 34.45 -3.52 29.09
N ILE A 1229 33.77 -2.36 29.09
CA ILE A 1229 32.63 -2.11 28.21
C ILE A 1229 33.15 -1.92 26.77
N TYR A 1230 34.28 -1.24 26.63
CA TYR A 1230 34.93 -1.06 25.33
C TYR A 1230 35.34 -2.40 24.70
N GLN A 1231 36.03 -3.27 25.46
CA GLN A 1231 36.45 -4.57 24.95
C GLN A 1231 35.25 -5.45 24.55
N GLN A 1232 34.24 -5.53 25.40
CA GLN A 1232 33.06 -6.35 25.14
C GLN A 1232 32.24 -5.85 23.94
N MET A 1233 32.10 -4.54 23.76
CA MET A 1233 31.39 -3.98 22.62
C MET A 1233 32.19 -4.08 21.31
N ARG A 1234 33.52 -3.94 21.36
CA ARG A 1234 34.42 -4.20 20.22
C ARG A 1234 34.31 -5.64 19.75
N THR A 1235 34.34 -6.60 20.68
CA THR A 1235 34.14 -8.02 20.41
C THR A 1235 32.76 -8.30 19.81
N LEU A 1236 31.73 -7.64 20.31
CA LEU A 1236 30.39 -7.76 19.77
C LEU A 1236 30.23 -7.16 18.36
N LEU A 1237 30.91 -6.05 18.03
CA LEU A 1237 30.95 -5.50 16.68
C LEU A 1237 31.58 -6.49 15.68
N LEU A 1238 32.63 -7.19 16.08
CA LEU A 1238 33.19 -8.29 15.26
C LEU A 1238 32.20 -9.45 15.10
N VAL A 1239 31.42 -9.77 16.14
CA VAL A 1239 30.31 -10.73 16.04
C VAL A 1239 29.25 -10.25 15.05
N GLN A 1240 28.92 -8.95 15.03
CA GLN A 1240 27.99 -8.38 14.07
C GLN A 1240 28.52 -8.48 12.63
N ASN A 1241 29.80 -8.18 12.40
CA ASN A 1241 30.40 -8.33 11.07
C ASN A 1241 30.36 -9.80 10.63
N ALA A 1242 30.66 -10.74 11.53
CA ALA A 1242 30.52 -12.18 11.28
C ALA A 1242 29.06 -12.68 11.19
N MET A 1243 28.06 -11.86 11.53
CA MET A 1243 26.63 -12.13 11.26
C MET A 1243 26.18 -11.60 9.89
N GLN A 1244 26.87 -10.57 9.39
CA GLN A 1244 26.58 -9.95 8.08
C GLN A 1244 27.26 -10.70 6.94
N GLU A 1245 28.49 -11.18 7.17
CA GLU A 1245 29.17 -12.18 6.34
C GLU A 1245 28.55 -13.57 6.48
#